data_AF-A0AA42Y1T6-F1
#
_entry.id   AF-A0AA42Y1T6-F1
#
_cell.length_a   1.000
_cell.length_b   1.000
_cell.length_c   1.000
_cell.angle_alpha   90.00
_cell.angle_beta   90.00
_cell.angle_gamma   90.00
#
_symmetry.space_group_name_H-M   'P 1'
#
loop_
_entity.id
_entity.type
_entity.pdbx_description
1 polymer ?
#
loop_
_entity_poly.entity_id
_entity_poly.type
_entity_poly.pdbx_seq_one_letter_code
_entity_poly.pdbx_strand_id
1 'polypeptide(L)'
;MSEITRLSIALADRYTIERELGAGGMASVYLAHDVKHDRKVAVKVLRPELAAVLGAERFVQEIKTTANLQHPHILALFDSGEADSFLYYVMPYVEGESLRDRLNREGRLPVDEALAIIGDVAAALTAAHAQGIVHRDIKPENILVKDGEGLVADFGIALAVSLVSGDRLTATGLAIGTPAYMSPEQISGEQAIDGRSDIYALGCVLFELLTGEPPFTGPTAQAVIAHSLVDAPRSARALRQELPTEIDAALTRALAKQPEARFDTPRAFLDACTPSPALPKRRRWSLVGVTMAIALVAAVALPLWRSGQTARARTLLPVIEEFADQGNYIEAFDLAVEAERRLSGDTTLARLFETVSDLLTISTEPAGARVYLQRLASSGEETRTDSVFIGTTPLQDVRMARAEYRVVVEKDAYATLERIASSAFGRSELRTDGRAVELLLTLSAADAIPPDMVAVPGGPYELVSPDVPRGLRADLEPYAIDRFEVTNHQYGEFVRSAGFTTPAFWQHAAADGVDPSEFVDRTALPGPRTWTSQEAPSGEGRHPVAGVSWYEAAAFCASVGKRLPTLFEWEKAARDGVSSRRGVIMPWGFMSAAAQTERRANFSGAGTMPVDSMRFGISAYGAYAMAGNVKEWLANPAGDGFVVVGGSWQDPAYVFSGIGSLPGVSATSALGFRCARAAGPAAGERGAGRLKLDAPTPVYRPVDAATYETLLSFYRYDRQPSGARGVEVVETADWSREQLWLNGVGGDSILAYLYLPKRAAPPFQTLVYVASAGAFFFQPVWQQAEDVLGPHIKTGRAVLAVVFKGMVGRAWPADFVLPPTPSVRFRDLMVLHATELRLAIDYLETRGEIDMERLAYVALSFGAGSRLSFAAVDDRYRSVVLIGAGIDERMQPTLPEAANFNFAPYIKPPKLVVNGRLDEEHPWNTRALPLWNLLREPKELVLVDGAGHHPPVEQHIPPIKAFLDRTLGPVVMRQN
;
A
#
# COMPACT_ATOMS: atom_id res chain seq x y z
N MET A 1 8.06 22.00 -6.26
CA MET A 1 8.35 22.97 -5.18
C MET A 1 8.36 22.19 -3.86
N SER A 2 9.35 22.36 -2.99
CA SER A 2 9.38 21.60 -1.73
C SER A 2 8.25 22.06 -0.79
N GLU A 3 7.78 21.18 0.10
CA GLU A 3 6.69 21.46 1.04
C GLU A 3 7.02 22.66 1.95
N ILE A 4 8.26 22.73 2.45
CA ILE A 4 8.74 23.86 3.26
C ILE A 4 8.81 25.17 2.47
N THR A 5 9.16 25.13 1.18
CA THR A 5 9.11 26.31 0.32
C THR A 5 7.68 26.81 0.14
N ARG A 6 6.73 25.88 -0.03
CA ARG A 6 5.30 26.19 -0.17
C ARG A 6 4.74 26.81 1.11
N LEU A 7 5.03 26.21 2.25
CA LEU A 7 4.67 26.71 3.58
C LEU A 7 5.29 28.09 3.86
N SER A 8 6.57 28.27 3.54
CA SER A 8 7.27 29.55 3.75
C SER A 8 6.64 30.68 2.93
N ILE A 9 6.23 30.40 1.69
CA ILE A 9 5.49 31.35 0.86
C ILE A 9 4.10 31.61 1.45
N ALA A 10 3.39 30.56 1.87
CA ALA A 10 2.03 30.64 2.37
C ALA A 10 1.90 31.42 3.69
N LEU A 11 2.96 31.43 4.52
CA LEU A 11 2.99 32.14 5.80
C LEU A 11 3.83 33.43 5.78
N ALA A 12 4.47 33.79 4.66
CA ALA A 12 5.41 34.91 4.57
C ALA A 12 4.83 36.27 5.01
N ASP A 13 3.50 36.43 4.96
CA ASP A 13 2.78 37.62 5.40
C ASP A 13 2.76 37.81 6.93
N ARG A 14 2.95 36.72 7.69
CA ARG A 14 2.80 36.69 9.15
C ARG A 14 4.01 36.11 9.87
N TYR A 15 4.59 35.04 9.33
CA TYR A 15 5.66 34.28 9.95
C TYR A 15 6.78 33.99 8.96
N THR A 16 8.00 34.39 9.29
CA THR A 16 9.20 34.01 8.53
C THR A 16 9.77 32.73 9.10
N ILE A 17 9.67 31.61 8.37
CA ILE A 17 10.23 30.32 8.80
C ILE A 17 11.75 30.38 8.77
N GLU A 18 12.41 30.08 9.90
CA GLU A 18 13.87 30.08 10.02
C GLU A 18 14.46 28.69 9.79
N ARG A 19 13.97 27.68 10.53
CA ARG A 19 14.45 26.30 10.46
C ARG A 19 13.45 25.34 11.09
N GLU A 20 13.56 24.06 10.76
CA GLU A 20 12.84 23.00 11.46
C GLU A 20 13.40 22.78 12.89
N LEU A 21 12.50 22.63 13.86
CA LEU A 21 12.80 22.26 15.25
C LEU A 21 12.67 20.74 15.46
N GLY A 22 11.74 20.10 14.75
CA GLY A 22 11.61 18.64 14.70
C GLY A 22 10.38 18.19 13.93
N ALA A 23 10.39 16.95 13.45
CA ALA A 23 9.27 16.32 12.75
C ALA A 23 8.83 15.03 13.46
N GLY A 24 7.51 14.87 13.60
CA GLY A 24 6.88 13.66 14.12
C GLY A 24 5.96 13.00 13.09
N GLY A 25 5.30 11.91 13.49
CA GLY A 25 4.34 11.18 12.65
C GLY A 25 3.07 11.97 12.29
N MET A 26 2.76 13.04 13.03
CA MET A 26 1.51 13.81 12.88
C MET A 26 1.74 15.25 12.39
N ALA A 27 2.89 15.85 12.70
CA ALA A 27 3.17 17.26 12.42
C ALA A 27 4.68 17.53 12.38
N SER A 28 5.06 18.63 11.74
CA SER A 28 6.39 19.21 11.78
C SER A 28 6.36 20.54 12.54
N VAL A 29 7.39 20.84 13.32
CA VAL A 29 7.52 22.06 14.11
C VAL A 29 8.67 22.89 13.57
N TYR A 30 8.41 24.16 13.30
CA TYR A 30 9.37 25.10 12.77
C TYR A 30 9.61 26.25 13.73
N LEU A 31 10.86 26.69 13.85
CA LEU A 31 11.18 27.99 14.43
C LEU A 31 10.85 29.05 13.39
N ALA A 32 10.10 30.06 13.78
CA ALA A 32 9.75 31.18 12.92
C ALA A 32 9.83 32.50 13.67
N HIS A 33 9.91 33.58 12.90
CA HIS A 33 9.84 34.95 13.38
C HIS A 33 8.45 35.53 13.08
N ASP A 34 7.71 35.92 14.13
CA ASP A 34 6.43 36.65 14.03
C ASP A 34 6.71 38.09 13.61
N VAL A 35 6.44 38.38 12.32
CA VAL A 35 6.79 39.65 11.68
C VAL A 35 6.02 40.82 12.28
N LYS A 36 4.82 40.58 12.79
CA LYS A 36 3.95 41.63 13.34
C LYS A 36 4.39 42.05 14.75
N HIS A 37 4.80 41.09 15.58
CA HIS A 37 5.14 41.34 16.99
C HIS A 37 6.65 41.29 17.28
N ASP A 38 7.49 41.05 16.26
CA ASP A 38 8.95 41.02 16.35
C ASP A 38 9.47 40.07 17.44
N ARG A 39 9.07 38.79 17.36
CA ARG A 39 9.43 37.76 18.35
C ARG A 39 9.59 36.37 17.71
N LYS A 40 10.37 35.51 18.36
CA LYS A 40 10.49 34.09 17.98
C LYS A 40 9.26 33.30 18.43
N VAL A 41 8.75 32.45 17.53
CA VAL A 41 7.62 31.56 17.75
C VAL A 41 7.92 30.17 17.20
N ALA A 42 7.25 29.16 17.74
CA ALA A 42 7.23 27.82 17.15
C ALA A 42 5.92 27.65 16.36
N VAL A 43 6.03 27.31 15.08
CA VAL A 43 4.91 27.05 14.17
C VAL A 43 4.82 25.55 13.97
N LYS A 44 3.76 24.93 14.48
CA LYS A 44 3.50 23.50 14.31
C LYS A 44 2.50 23.30 13.19
N VAL A 45 2.88 22.51 12.20
CA VAL A 45 2.15 22.28 10.96
C VAL A 45 1.79 20.81 10.85
N LEU A 46 0.50 20.51 10.73
CA LEU A 46 0.02 19.15 10.54
C LEU A 46 0.38 18.63 9.16
N ARG A 47 0.69 17.34 9.08
CA ARG A 47 0.93 16.69 7.79
C ARG A 47 -0.33 16.74 6.91
N PRO A 48 -0.20 16.90 5.58
CA PRO A 48 -1.34 17.02 4.67
C PRO A 48 -2.35 15.88 4.76
N GLU A 49 -1.89 14.65 5.00
CA GLU A 49 -2.75 13.46 5.12
C GLU A 49 -3.65 13.55 6.34
N LEU A 50 -3.12 14.05 7.46
CA LEU A 50 -3.88 14.21 8.70
C LEU A 50 -4.79 15.44 8.62
N ALA A 51 -4.34 16.52 8.00
CA ALA A 51 -5.14 17.71 7.74
C ALA A 51 -6.38 17.41 6.89
N ALA A 52 -6.22 16.55 5.86
CA ALA A 52 -7.31 16.11 5.00
C ALA A 52 -8.37 15.27 5.74
N VAL A 53 -7.95 14.49 6.75
CA VAL A 53 -8.83 13.65 7.57
C VAL A 53 -9.54 14.44 8.67
N LEU A 54 -8.84 15.38 9.34
CA LEU A 54 -9.41 16.23 10.39
C LEU A 54 -10.43 17.24 9.86
N GLY A 55 -10.11 17.87 8.72
CA GLY A 55 -10.79 19.05 8.21
C GLY A 55 -10.45 20.34 8.96
N ALA A 56 -10.31 21.45 8.23
CA ALA A 56 -9.89 22.75 8.77
C ALA A 56 -10.83 23.30 9.85
N GLU A 57 -12.15 23.18 9.64
CA GLU A 57 -13.16 23.72 10.56
C GLU A 57 -13.13 23.04 11.93
N ARG A 58 -13.02 21.70 11.96
CA ARG A 58 -12.92 20.94 13.23
C ARG A 58 -11.62 21.24 13.95
N PHE A 59 -10.50 21.30 13.23
CA PHE A 59 -9.21 21.64 13.81
C PHE A 59 -9.22 23.02 14.49
N VAL A 60 -9.74 24.05 13.80
CA VAL A 60 -9.86 25.39 14.35
C VAL A 60 -10.83 25.44 15.53
N GLN A 61 -11.91 24.65 15.51
CA GLN A 61 -12.87 24.59 16.62
C GLN A 61 -12.27 23.94 17.88
N GLU A 62 -11.49 22.88 17.71
CA GLU A 62 -10.80 22.19 18.81
C GLU A 62 -9.71 23.07 19.41
N ILE A 63 -8.91 23.75 18.57
CA ILE A 63 -7.91 24.71 19.06
C ILE A 63 -8.55 25.89 19.80
N LYS A 64 -9.71 26.40 19.35
CA LYS A 64 -10.41 27.48 20.07
C LYS A 64 -10.78 27.08 21.51
N THR A 65 -11.06 25.80 21.73
CA THR A 65 -11.40 25.29 23.06
C THR A 65 -10.17 25.27 23.97
N THR A 66 -8.99 24.90 23.44
CA THR A 66 -7.73 24.80 24.19
C THR A 66 -6.99 26.14 24.29
N ALA A 67 -7.17 27.07 23.35
CA ALA A 67 -6.57 28.40 23.36
C ALA A 67 -7.01 29.29 24.54
N ASN A 68 -8.13 28.96 25.19
CA ASN A 68 -8.61 29.67 26.39
C ASN A 68 -7.95 29.17 27.69
N LEU A 69 -7.15 28.10 27.66
CA LEU A 69 -6.43 27.61 28.83
C LEU A 69 -5.28 28.57 29.18
N GLN A 70 -5.36 29.20 30.35
CA GLN A 70 -4.30 30.03 30.91
C GLN A 70 -3.83 29.44 32.23
N HIS A 71 -2.59 28.99 32.27
CA HIS A 71 -1.95 28.47 33.48
C HIS A 71 -0.42 28.58 33.34
N PRO A 72 0.35 28.85 34.42
CA PRO A 72 1.81 28.99 34.36
C PRO A 72 2.54 27.79 33.73
N HIS A 73 2.00 26.57 33.93
CA HIS A 73 2.57 25.32 33.43
C HIS A 73 1.89 24.78 32.15
N ILE A 74 1.08 25.60 31.47
CA ILE A 74 0.47 25.27 30.16
C ILE A 74 1.08 26.21 29.12
N LEU A 75 1.64 25.65 28.04
CA LEU A 75 2.15 26.45 26.95
C LEU A 75 0.99 27.05 26.15
N ALA A 76 0.80 28.36 26.29
CA ALA A 76 -0.28 29.08 25.61
C ALA A 76 -0.13 29.06 24.08
N LEU A 77 -1.26 29.07 23.37
CA LEU A 77 -1.29 29.24 21.91
C LEU A 77 -1.40 30.73 21.57
N PHE A 78 -0.61 31.20 20.61
CA PHE A 78 -0.67 32.57 20.11
C PHE A 78 -1.61 32.74 18.92
N ASP A 79 -1.63 31.77 18.02
CA ASP A 79 -2.40 31.83 16.77
C ASP A 79 -2.67 30.42 16.23
N SER A 80 -3.63 30.31 15.30
CA SER A 80 -3.90 29.09 14.55
C SER A 80 -4.63 29.42 13.25
N GLY A 81 -4.43 28.61 12.23
CA GLY A 81 -5.15 28.81 10.98
C GLY A 81 -4.86 27.77 9.92
N GLU A 82 -5.29 28.12 8.72
CA GLU A 82 -5.03 27.39 7.48
C GLU A 82 -4.30 28.32 6.51
N ALA A 83 -3.28 27.81 5.84
CA ALA A 83 -2.61 28.49 4.75
C ALA A 83 -2.20 27.47 3.69
N ASP A 84 -2.70 27.61 2.45
CA ASP A 84 -2.39 26.71 1.33
C ASP A 84 -2.56 25.21 1.68
N SER A 85 -3.70 24.91 2.32
CA SER A 85 -4.10 23.59 2.86
C SER A 85 -3.24 23.05 4.00
N PHE A 86 -2.30 23.82 4.52
CA PHE A 86 -1.58 23.50 5.76
C PHE A 86 -2.38 23.99 6.96
N LEU A 87 -2.73 23.07 7.86
CA LEU A 87 -3.27 23.39 9.18
C LEU A 87 -2.12 23.63 10.14
N TYR A 88 -2.11 24.79 10.79
CA TYR A 88 -1.03 25.17 11.69
C TYR A 88 -1.53 25.87 12.95
N TYR A 89 -0.68 25.84 13.97
CA TYR A 89 -0.81 26.68 15.15
C TYR A 89 0.55 27.18 15.61
N VAL A 90 0.51 28.29 16.33
CA VAL A 90 1.68 29.06 16.73
C VAL A 90 1.71 29.15 18.24
N MET A 91 2.87 28.86 18.81
CA MET A 91 3.10 28.88 20.26
C MET A 91 4.41 29.64 20.56
N PRO A 92 4.60 30.13 21.80
CA PRO A 92 5.87 30.72 22.21
C PRO A 92 7.03 29.77 21.92
N TYR A 93 8.12 30.30 21.36
CA TYR A 93 9.36 29.54 21.31
C TYR A 93 9.97 29.50 22.71
N VAL A 94 10.06 28.30 23.28
CA VAL A 94 10.66 28.06 24.59
C VAL A 94 12.13 27.72 24.40
N GLU A 95 13.03 28.58 24.86
CA GLU A 95 14.47 28.28 24.94
C GLU A 95 14.70 27.29 26.09
N GLY A 96 14.61 26.00 25.78
CA GLY A 96 14.74 24.86 26.68
C GLY A 96 14.82 23.54 25.91
N GLU A 97 14.78 22.41 26.61
CA GLU A 97 14.75 21.07 26.00
C GLU A 97 13.43 20.35 26.34
N SER A 98 13.07 19.32 25.58
CA SER A 98 11.96 18.45 25.97
C SER A 98 12.36 17.54 27.13
N LEU A 99 11.39 17.09 27.91
CA LEU A 99 11.63 16.10 28.97
C LEU A 99 12.17 14.79 28.39
N ARG A 100 11.83 14.46 27.12
CA ARG A 100 12.45 13.35 26.37
C ARG A 100 13.94 13.56 26.17
N ASP A 101 14.36 14.72 25.69
CA ASP A 101 15.79 15.02 25.45
C ASP A 101 16.58 14.95 26.75
N ARG A 102 15.98 15.49 27.82
CA ARG A 102 16.56 15.44 29.16
C ARG A 102 16.71 14.01 29.67
N LEU A 103 15.67 13.19 29.54
CA LEU A 103 15.69 11.79 29.94
C LEU A 103 16.70 10.98 29.12
N ASN A 104 16.81 11.22 27.81
CA ASN A 104 17.81 10.57 26.96
C ASN A 104 19.25 10.90 27.39
N ARG A 105 19.48 12.14 27.83
CA ARG A 105 20.79 12.59 28.32
C ARG A 105 21.15 12.00 29.69
N GLU A 106 20.18 11.98 30.61
CA GLU A 106 20.41 11.65 32.02
C GLU A 106 20.12 10.18 32.34
N GLY A 107 19.41 9.47 31.46
CA GLY A 107 18.96 8.08 31.60
C GLY A 107 17.80 7.91 32.59
N ARG A 108 17.88 8.57 33.74
CA ARG A 108 16.82 8.66 34.77
C ARG A 108 17.06 9.87 35.66
N LEU A 109 16.00 10.43 36.25
CA LEU A 109 16.09 11.62 37.09
C LEU A 109 16.19 11.28 38.60
N PRO A 110 16.77 12.19 39.41
CA PRO A 110 16.60 12.18 40.86
C PRO A 110 15.11 12.23 41.24
N VAL A 111 14.74 11.58 42.34
CA VAL A 111 13.32 11.46 42.77
C VAL A 111 12.69 12.83 42.99
N ASP A 112 13.36 13.70 43.74
CA ASP A 112 12.83 15.04 44.07
C ASP A 112 12.59 15.88 42.82
N GLU A 113 13.47 15.71 41.83
CA GLU A 113 13.40 16.43 40.58
C GLU A 113 12.30 15.90 39.65
N ALA A 114 12.17 14.58 39.54
CA ALA A 114 11.07 13.95 38.82
C ALA A 114 9.72 14.34 39.43
N LEU A 115 9.62 14.38 40.76
CA LEU A 115 8.40 14.79 41.46
C LEU A 115 8.11 16.30 41.31
N ALA A 116 9.13 17.15 41.22
CA ALA A 116 8.93 18.57 40.94
C ALA A 116 8.32 18.79 39.54
N ILE A 117 8.92 18.19 38.50
CA ILE A 117 8.41 18.28 37.12
C ILE A 117 7.00 17.68 37.01
N ILE A 118 6.76 16.51 37.61
CA ILE A 118 5.44 15.88 37.63
C ILE A 118 4.43 16.72 38.42
N GLY A 119 4.90 17.49 39.42
CA GLY A 119 4.09 18.45 40.14
C GLY A 119 3.56 19.58 39.27
N ASP A 120 4.42 20.15 38.43
CA ASP A 120 4.05 21.19 37.47
C ASP A 120 3.05 20.67 36.44
N VAL A 121 3.30 19.48 35.88
CA VAL A 121 2.41 18.81 34.92
C VAL A 121 1.06 18.46 35.58
N ALA A 122 1.06 17.97 36.83
CA ALA A 122 -0.15 17.68 37.57
C ALA A 122 -0.98 18.95 37.86
N ALA A 123 -0.34 20.09 38.12
CA ALA A 123 -1.01 21.37 38.28
C ALA A 123 -1.68 21.83 36.97
N ALA A 124 -0.95 21.72 35.84
CA ALA A 124 -1.49 22.01 34.51
C ALA A 124 -2.71 21.14 34.16
N LEU A 125 -2.60 19.82 34.35
CA LEU A 125 -3.69 18.88 34.08
C LEU A 125 -4.91 19.14 34.99
N THR A 126 -4.68 19.44 36.27
CA THR A 126 -5.77 19.77 37.21
C THR A 126 -6.54 21.01 36.76
N ALA A 127 -5.83 22.06 36.30
CA ALA A 127 -6.45 23.27 35.77
C ALA A 127 -7.26 23.02 34.48
N ALA A 128 -6.77 22.15 33.59
CA ALA A 128 -7.48 21.77 32.37
C ALA A 128 -8.72 20.90 32.65
N HIS A 129 -8.59 19.90 33.53
CA HIS A 129 -9.68 19.00 33.92
C HIS A 129 -10.84 19.76 34.59
N ALA A 130 -10.54 20.81 35.37
CA ALA A 130 -11.56 21.69 35.96
C ALA A 130 -12.41 22.44 34.92
N GLN A 131 -11.90 22.59 33.70
CA GLN A 131 -12.61 23.20 32.56
C GLN A 131 -13.17 22.15 31.59
N GLY A 132 -13.14 20.86 31.95
CA GLY A 132 -13.64 19.76 31.13
C GLY A 132 -12.72 19.37 29.96
N ILE A 133 -11.46 19.84 29.96
CA ILE A 133 -10.50 19.56 28.88
C ILE A 133 -9.55 18.44 29.32
N VAL A 134 -9.50 17.35 28.56
CA VAL A 134 -8.59 16.20 28.76
C VAL A 134 -7.49 16.24 27.71
N HIS A 135 -6.23 16.01 28.08
CA HIS A 135 -5.09 16.15 27.17
C HIS A 135 -4.95 14.97 26.19
N ARG A 136 -5.03 13.73 26.67
CA ARG A 136 -5.00 12.46 25.90
C ARG A 136 -3.68 12.07 25.22
N ASP A 137 -2.61 12.84 25.38
CA ASP A 137 -1.28 12.55 24.78
C ASP A 137 -0.15 13.06 25.69
N ILE A 138 -0.24 12.76 26.98
CA ILE A 138 0.84 13.08 27.93
C ILE A 138 2.00 12.11 27.74
N LYS A 139 3.16 12.65 27.39
CA LYS A 139 4.42 11.92 27.16
C LYS A 139 5.61 12.86 27.29
N PRO A 140 6.85 12.35 27.46
CA PRO A 140 8.03 13.19 27.66
C PRO A 140 8.29 14.20 26.51
N GLU A 141 7.86 13.90 25.29
CA GLU A 141 8.02 14.80 24.13
C GLU A 141 7.14 16.06 24.22
N ASN A 142 5.99 15.98 24.90
CA ASN A 142 5.02 17.07 25.02
C ASN A 142 5.19 17.88 26.32
N ILE A 143 6.25 17.61 27.09
CA ILE A 143 6.60 18.33 28.32
C ILE A 143 7.92 19.04 28.06
N LEU A 144 7.91 20.37 28.01
CA LEU A 144 9.11 21.19 27.86
C LEU A 144 9.65 21.53 29.25
N VAL A 145 10.97 21.52 29.42
CA VAL A 145 11.64 21.89 30.66
C VAL A 145 12.36 23.22 30.47
N LYS A 146 11.97 24.23 31.25
CA LYS A 146 12.59 25.55 31.24
C LYS A 146 12.88 25.99 32.68
N ASP A 147 14.12 26.36 32.95
CA ASP A 147 14.57 26.82 34.28
C ASP A 147 14.23 25.84 35.43
N GLY A 148 14.12 24.54 35.12
CA GLY A 148 13.74 23.48 36.06
C GLY A 148 12.24 23.24 36.20
N GLU A 149 11.40 24.05 35.57
CA GLU A 149 9.94 23.93 35.59
C GLU A 149 9.41 23.16 34.36
N GLY A 150 8.35 22.39 34.56
CA GLY A 150 7.63 21.67 33.51
C GLY A 150 6.54 22.52 32.86
N LEU A 151 6.53 22.54 31.53
CA LEU A 151 5.52 23.22 30.69
C LEU A 151 4.87 22.20 29.77
N VAL A 152 3.55 22.02 29.87
CA VAL A 152 2.80 21.08 29.05
C VAL A 152 2.37 21.74 27.75
N ALA A 153 2.74 21.14 26.61
CA ALA A 153 2.37 21.57 25.26
C ALA A 153 1.28 20.67 24.65
N ASP A 154 0.69 21.08 23.52
CA ASP A 154 -0.22 20.26 22.69
C ASP A 154 -1.56 19.83 23.32
N PHE A 155 -2.13 20.63 24.22
CA PHE A 155 -3.46 20.35 24.79
C PHE A 155 -4.55 20.15 23.73
N GLY A 156 -5.28 19.04 23.85
CA GLY A 156 -6.57 18.78 23.19
C GLY A 156 -6.56 18.58 21.67
N ILE A 157 -5.40 18.62 21.01
CA ILE A 157 -5.33 18.37 19.55
C ILE A 157 -5.46 16.86 19.24
N ALA A 158 -5.16 16.00 20.21
CA ALA A 158 -5.37 14.55 20.11
C ALA A 158 -6.86 14.15 20.10
N LEU A 159 -7.76 14.94 20.69
CA LEU A 159 -9.22 14.71 20.64
C LEU A 159 -9.72 14.78 19.19
N ALA A 160 -9.32 15.81 18.45
CA ALA A 160 -9.67 16.03 17.05
C ALA A 160 -9.23 14.87 16.14
N VAL A 161 -8.10 14.23 16.47
CA VAL A 161 -7.58 13.06 15.74
C VAL A 161 -8.28 11.76 16.20
N SER A 162 -8.47 11.57 17.52
CA SER A 162 -9.08 10.35 18.09
C SER A 162 -10.56 10.14 17.72
N LEU A 163 -11.34 11.22 17.59
CA LEU A 163 -12.76 11.16 17.21
C LEU A 163 -12.98 10.65 15.78
N VAL A 164 -11.96 10.65 14.93
CA VAL A 164 -12.02 10.14 13.55
C VAL A 164 -11.66 8.65 13.47
N SER A 165 -11.20 8.05 14.59
CA SER A 165 -10.42 6.81 14.58
C SER A 165 -11.03 5.64 15.35
N GLY A 166 -12.20 5.81 15.97
CA GLY A 166 -12.84 4.81 16.85
C GLY A 166 -13.00 3.40 16.27
N ASP A 167 -13.18 3.27 14.95
CA ASP A 167 -13.26 1.97 14.25
C ASP A 167 -12.07 1.68 13.31
N ARG A 168 -11.13 2.63 13.13
CA ARG A 168 -10.08 2.57 12.09
C ARG A 168 -8.66 2.32 12.63
N LEU A 169 -8.49 2.35 13.96
CA LEU A 169 -7.20 2.15 14.64
C LEU A 169 -6.59 0.76 14.39
N THR A 170 -7.42 -0.27 14.23
CA THR A 170 -6.96 -1.65 13.97
C THR A 170 -6.71 -1.95 12.48
N ALA A 171 -7.43 -1.28 11.57
CA ALA A 171 -7.41 -1.59 10.13
C ALA A 171 -6.29 -0.91 9.33
N THR A 172 -5.66 0.16 9.86
CA THR A 172 -4.67 0.95 9.11
C THR A 172 -3.24 0.87 9.65
N GLY A 173 -3.01 0.20 10.79
CA GLY A 173 -1.68 0.08 11.41
C GLY A 173 -1.09 1.41 11.92
N LEU A 174 -1.75 2.54 11.70
CA LEU A 174 -1.40 3.86 12.20
C LEU A 174 -1.93 4.00 13.63
N ALA A 175 -1.10 3.61 14.60
CA ALA A 175 -1.34 3.99 15.99
C ALA A 175 -1.28 5.53 16.08
N ILE A 176 -2.41 6.16 16.39
CA ILE A 176 -2.44 7.58 16.74
C ILE A 176 -1.99 7.68 18.20
N GLY A 177 -0.71 7.96 18.38
CA GLY A 177 -0.07 8.14 19.70
C GLY A 177 1.14 7.22 19.88
N THR A 178 1.93 7.47 20.92
CA THR A 178 3.05 6.58 21.29
C THR A 178 2.49 5.47 22.19
N PRO A 179 2.46 4.19 21.73
CA PRO A 179 1.77 3.09 22.43
C PRO A 179 2.13 2.88 23.90
N ALA A 180 3.34 3.31 24.30
CA ALA A 180 3.85 3.19 25.67
C ALA A 180 3.09 4.02 26.72
N TYR A 181 2.36 5.08 26.32
CA TYR A 181 1.69 6.01 27.26
C TYR A 181 0.16 6.01 27.13
N MET A 182 -0.39 5.37 26.10
CA MET A 182 -1.84 5.31 25.90
C MET A 182 -2.51 4.50 27.01
N SER A 183 -3.61 5.03 27.55
CA SER A 183 -4.39 4.31 28.56
C SER A 183 -5.24 3.19 27.94
N PRO A 184 -5.58 2.13 28.70
CA PRO A 184 -6.39 1.00 28.20
C PRO A 184 -7.71 1.40 27.54
N GLU A 185 -8.39 2.42 28.06
CA GLU A 185 -9.64 2.96 27.51
C GLU A 185 -9.43 3.74 26.20
N GLN A 186 -8.25 4.37 26.01
CA GLN A 186 -7.88 4.98 24.71
C GLN A 186 -7.60 3.91 23.66
N ILE A 187 -6.91 2.84 24.06
CA ILE A 187 -6.58 1.71 23.20
C ILE A 187 -7.84 0.95 22.77
N SER A 188 -8.78 0.77 23.71
CA SER A 188 -10.06 0.10 23.48
C SER A 188 -11.09 0.96 22.72
N GLY A 189 -10.77 2.22 22.41
CA GLY A 189 -11.65 3.12 21.66
C GLY A 189 -12.92 3.52 22.43
N GLU A 190 -12.88 3.55 23.76
CA GLU A 190 -14.06 3.92 24.56
C GLU A 190 -14.53 5.35 24.27
N GLN A 191 -15.84 5.54 24.10
CA GLN A 191 -16.41 6.83 23.71
C GLN A 191 -16.30 7.90 24.83
N ALA A 192 -16.15 7.48 26.09
CA ALA A 192 -16.11 8.34 27.26
C ALA A 192 -14.73 8.31 27.94
N ILE A 193 -13.79 9.10 27.45
CA ILE A 193 -12.46 9.27 28.05
C ILE A 193 -12.45 10.55 28.92
N ASP A 194 -12.26 10.38 30.23
CA ASP A 194 -12.15 11.46 31.21
C ASP A 194 -10.69 11.73 31.64
N GLY A 195 -10.50 12.65 32.61
CA GLY A 195 -9.17 13.05 33.10
C GLY A 195 -8.32 11.92 33.70
N ARG A 196 -8.89 10.75 34.02
CA ARG A 196 -8.15 9.60 34.54
C ARG A 196 -7.27 8.92 33.48
N SER A 197 -7.50 9.19 32.21
CA SER A 197 -6.59 8.82 31.12
C SER A 197 -5.26 9.59 31.21
N ASP A 198 -5.31 10.90 31.47
CA ASP A 198 -4.11 11.71 31.67
C ASP A 198 -3.34 11.29 32.94
N ILE A 199 -4.04 10.82 33.98
CA ILE A 199 -3.40 10.30 35.21
C ILE A 199 -2.62 9.02 34.91
N TYR A 200 -3.16 8.13 34.07
CA TYR A 200 -2.46 6.92 33.63
C TYR A 200 -1.19 7.28 32.86
N ALA A 201 -1.31 8.17 31.88
CA ALA A 201 -0.19 8.63 31.07
C ALA A 201 0.89 9.35 31.91
N LEU A 202 0.47 10.19 32.87
CA LEU A 202 1.37 10.83 33.84
C LEU A 202 2.08 9.79 34.73
N GLY A 203 1.38 8.71 35.11
CA GLY A 203 1.96 7.56 35.79
C GLY A 203 3.03 6.85 34.96
N CYS A 204 2.80 6.66 33.65
CA CYS A 204 3.81 6.12 32.74
C CYS A 204 5.04 7.02 32.65
N VAL A 205 4.84 8.34 32.53
CA VAL A 205 5.94 9.33 32.52
C VAL A 205 6.74 9.27 33.82
N LEU A 206 6.08 9.36 34.99
CA LEU A 206 6.80 9.30 36.28
C LEU A 206 7.55 7.97 36.45
N PHE A 207 6.94 6.85 36.04
CA PHE A 207 7.61 5.54 36.07
C PHE A 207 8.92 5.60 35.29
N GLU A 208 8.86 6.05 34.04
CA GLU A 208 10.02 6.13 33.16
C GLU A 208 11.08 7.12 33.64
N LEU A 209 10.69 8.30 34.15
CA LEU A 209 11.65 9.25 34.74
C LEU A 209 12.44 8.63 35.89
N LEU A 210 11.82 7.75 36.67
CA LEU A 210 12.43 7.14 37.84
C LEU A 210 13.28 5.90 37.49
N THR A 211 12.87 5.12 36.49
CA THR A 211 13.47 3.82 36.15
C THR A 211 14.35 3.84 34.90
N GLY A 212 14.13 4.79 34.00
CA GLY A 212 14.74 4.91 32.67
C GLY A 212 14.04 4.15 31.55
N GLU A 213 12.96 3.40 31.84
CA GLU A 213 12.16 2.68 30.85
C GLU A 213 10.66 2.75 31.18
N PRO A 214 9.74 2.79 30.19
CA PRO A 214 8.31 2.83 30.44
C PRO A 214 7.80 1.54 31.12
N PRO A 215 6.60 1.57 31.75
CA PRO A 215 6.11 0.43 32.54
C PRO A 215 5.79 -0.82 31.70
N PHE A 216 5.52 -0.65 30.41
CA PHE A 216 5.25 -1.72 29.46
C PHE A 216 6.18 -1.57 28.24
N THR A 217 6.85 -2.65 27.89
CA THR A 217 7.84 -2.70 26.80
C THR A 217 7.58 -3.94 25.96
N GLY A 218 7.81 -3.87 24.65
CA GLY A 218 7.65 -4.99 23.73
C GLY A 218 8.42 -4.75 22.43
N PRO A 219 8.65 -5.80 21.62
CA PRO A 219 9.38 -5.68 20.36
C PRO A 219 8.60 -4.92 19.28
N THR A 220 7.28 -4.76 19.44
CA THR A 220 6.40 -4.04 18.51
C THR A 220 5.41 -3.15 19.27
N ALA A 221 4.83 -2.17 18.58
CA ALA A 221 3.77 -1.31 19.11
C ALA A 221 2.55 -2.10 19.63
N GLN A 222 2.14 -3.14 18.89
CA GLN A 222 1.03 -4.01 19.21
C GLN A 222 1.33 -4.88 20.44
N ALA A 223 2.57 -5.34 20.61
CA ALA A 223 2.98 -6.05 21.83
C ALA A 223 2.92 -5.13 23.06
N VAL A 224 3.38 -3.88 22.93
CA VAL A 224 3.24 -2.88 24.00
C VAL A 224 1.77 -2.62 24.33
N ILE A 225 0.89 -2.55 23.33
CA ILE A 225 -0.57 -2.44 23.50
C ILE A 225 -1.14 -3.66 24.23
N ALA A 226 -0.78 -4.87 23.82
CA ALA A 226 -1.25 -6.09 24.46
C ALA A 226 -0.81 -6.16 25.94
N HIS A 227 0.45 -5.84 26.24
CA HIS A 227 0.95 -5.74 27.61
C HIS A 227 0.24 -4.64 28.41
N SER A 228 -0.05 -3.49 27.81
CA SER A 228 -0.75 -2.40 28.49
C SER A 228 -2.24 -2.72 28.74
N LEU A 229 -2.85 -3.64 28.00
CA LEU A 229 -4.21 -4.12 28.27
C LEU A 229 -4.25 -5.24 29.32
N VAL A 230 -3.29 -6.17 29.29
CA VAL A 230 -3.38 -7.44 30.03
C VAL A 230 -2.49 -7.49 31.27
N ASP A 231 -1.26 -6.97 31.18
CA ASP A 231 -0.26 -7.18 32.23
C ASP A 231 -0.36 -6.17 33.37
N ALA A 232 -0.08 -6.63 34.59
CA ALA A 232 0.15 -5.73 35.71
C ALA A 232 1.46 -4.95 35.51
N PRO A 233 1.52 -3.65 35.85
CA PRO A 233 2.75 -2.87 35.73
C PRO A 233 3.86 -3.50 36.59
N ARG A 234 5.10 -3.45 36.11
CA ARG A 234 6.27 -3.85 36.90
C ARG A 234 6.39 -2.92 38.11
N SER A 235 6.87 -3.44 39.24
CA SER A 235 7.19 -2.59 40.39
C SER A 235 8.41 -1.73 40.05
N ALA A 236 8.31 -0.41 40.21
CA ALA A 236 9.42 0.52 40.03
C ALA A 236 10.55 0.23 41.03
N ARG A 237 10.21 -0.28 42.23
CA ARG A 237 11.21 -0.72 43.23
C ARG A 237 11.97 -1.98 42.83
N ALA A 238 11.41 -2.81 41.95
CA ALA A 238 12.15 -3.93 41.38
C ALA A 238 13.24 -3.46 40.41
N LEU A 239 13.07 -2.28 39.79
CA LEU A 239 14.04 -1.64 38.90
C LEU A 239 14.99 -0.68 39.64
N ARG A 240 14.51 -0.05 40.72
CA ARG A 240 15.23 0.95 41.51
C ARG A 240 14.90 0.81 43.00
N GLN A 241 15.68 0.00 43.72
CA GLN A 241 15.37 -0.44 45.08
C GLN A 241 15.29 0.69 46.11
N GLU A 242 15.99 1.79 45.87
CA GLU A 242 16.04 2.97 46.73
C GLU A 242 14.78 3.84 46.68
N LEU A 243 13.82 3.55 45.79
CA LEU A 243 12.56 4.31 45.73
C LEU A 243 11.70 4.07 46.99
N PRO A 244 11.09 5.13 47.57
CA PRO A 244 10.09 5.02 48.62
C PRO A 244 8.92 4.09 48.24
N THR A 245 8.33 3.43 49.24
CA THR A 245 7.24 2.47 49.00
C THR A 245 5.97 3.17 48.54
N GLU A 246 5.80 4.40 48.96
CA GLU A 246 4.69 5.30 48.65
C GLU A 246 4.65 5.62 47.15
N ILE A 247 5.81 5.87 46.53
CA ILE A 247 5.91 6.12 45.08
C ILE A 247 5.51 4.87 44.28
N ASP A 248 5.98 3.68 44.67
CA ASP A 248 5.65 2.42 43.99
C ASP A 248 4.15 2.08 44.10
N ALA A 249 3.57 2.33 45.28
CA ALA A 249 2.14 2.16 45.51
C ALA A 249 1.31 3.16 44.71
N ALA A 250 1.75 4.43 44.62
CA ALA A 250 1.09 5.45 43.82
C ALA A 250 1.16 5.12 42.32
N LEU A 251 2.31 4.70 41.80
CA LEU A 251 2.47 4.25 40.41
C LEU A 251 1.57 3.04 40.09
N THR A 252 1.53 2.04 40.99
CA THR A 252 0.68 0.86 40.82
C THR A 252 -0.80 1.24 40.71
N ARG A 253 -1.26 2.23 41.49
CA ARG A 253 -2.64 2.70 41.45
C ARG A 253 -2.92 3.58 40.23
N ALA A 254 -2.00 4.46 39.84
CA ALA A 254 -2.16 5.29 38.64
C ALA A 254 -2.23 4.45 37.35
N LEU A 255 -1.49 3.34 37.31
CA LEU A 255 -1.42 2.41 36.17
C LEU A 255 -2.49 1.29 36.23
N ALA A 256 -3.51 1.42 37.07
CA ALA A 256 -4.61 0.46 37.14
C ALA A 256 -5.39 0.42 35.80
N LYS A 257 -5.81 -0.77 35.37
CA LYS A 257 -6.46 -0.93 34.06
C LYS A 257 -7.83 -0.26 34.02
N GLN A 258 -8.65 -0.46 35.06
CA GLN A 258 -9.93 0.22 35.20
C GLN A 258 -9.74 1.68 35.64
N PRO A 259 -10.29 2.67 34.91
CA PRO A 259 -10.19 4.09 35.27
C PRO A 259 -10.66 4.37 36.70
N GLU A 260 -11.72 3.71 37.18
CA GLU A 260 -12.31 3.91 38.51
C GLU A 260 -11.39 3.47 39.65
N ALA A 261 -10.40 2.62 39.37
CA ALA A 261 -9.42 2.19 40.36
C ALA A 261 -8.24 3.17 40.52
N ARG A 262 -8.15 4.20 39.65
CA ARG A 262 -7.08 5.20 39.67
C ARG A 262 -7.34 6.29 40.71
N PHE A 263 -6.57 7.37 40.65
CA PHE A 263 -6.81 8.57 41.44
C PHE A 263 -7.89 9.43 40.77
N ASP A 264 -8.64 10.19 41.56
CA ASP A 264 -9.69 11.07 41.01
C ASP A 264 -9.11 12.35 40.37
N THR A 265 -7.90 12.76 40.76
CA THR A 265 -7.22 13.95 40.22
C THR A 265 -5.72 13.74 40.09
N PRO A 266 -5.03 14.42 39.15
CA PRO A 266 -3.57 14.41 39.06
C PRO A 266 -2.88 14.85 40.36
N ARG A 267 -3.47 15.81 41.08
CA ARG A 267 -2.97 16.26 42.38
C ARG A 267 -2.99 15.14 43.43
N ALA A 268 -4.07 14.37 43.51
CA ALA A 268 -4.15 13.24 44.44
C ALA A 268 -3.12 12.14 44.14
N PHE A 269 -2.78 11.92 42.87
CA PHE A 269 -1.69 11.03 42.47
C PHE A 269 -0.34 11.54 42.98
N LEU A 270 -0.03 12.83 42.80
CA LEU A 270 1.20 13.43 43.27
C LEU A 270 1.31 13.39 44.81
N ASP A 271 0.24 13.73 45.52
CA ASP A 271 0.24 13.75 46.99
C ASP A 271 0.53 12.35 47.56
N ALA A 272 0.04 11.30 46.90
CA ALA A 272 0.31 9.91 47.27
C ALA A 272 1.79 9.48 47.08
N CYS A 273 2.58 10.24 46.31
CA CYS A 273 4.01 10.00 46.14
C CYS A 273 4.85 10.54 47.31
N THR A 274 4.27 11.32 48.23
CA THR A 274 4.99 11.90 49.37
C THR A 274 4.91 11.00 50.61
N PRO A 275 6.03 10.73 51.32
CA PRO A 275 6.03 9.89 52.50
C PRO A 275 5.34 10.58 53.70
N SER A 276 4.43 9.87 54.36
CA SER A 276 3.84 10.30 55.64
C SER A 276 4.74 9.91 56.82
N PRO A 277 4.92 10.74 57.88
CA PRO A 277 5.79 10.41 59.00
C PRO A 277 5.27 9.18 59.79
N ALA A 278 6.13 8.17 59.90
CA ALA A 278 5.80 6.85 60.43
C ALA A 278 5.57 6.77 61.96
N LEU A 279 4.63 5.92 62.39
CA LEU A 279 4.46 5.41 63.76
C LEU A 279 5.01 3.96 63.90
N PRO A 280 5.32 3.47 65.13
CA PRO A 280 6.55 2.71 65.38
C PRO A 280 6.49 1.17 65.25
N LYS A 281 7.70 0.66 64.95
CA LYS A 281 8.26 -0.70 64.91
C LYS A 281 7.49 -1.86 65.56
N ARG A 282 7.33 -2.95 64.79
CA ARG A 282 7.03 -4.30 65.32
C ARG A 282 8.26 -5.23 65.35
N ARG A 283 8.19 -6.09 66.38
CA ARG A 283 9.16 -6.95 67.06
C ARG A 283 9.87 -7.98 66.15
N ARG A 284 11.18 -8.17 66.36
CA ARG A 284 12.03 -9.19 65.74
C ARG A 284 11.61 -10.62 66.15
N TRP A 285 11.38 -11.49 65.18
CA TRP A 285 11.26 -12.94 65.36
C TRP A 285 12.59 -13.63 65.00
N SER A 286 12.90 -14.74 65.68
CA SER A 286 14.16 -15.49 65.60
C SER A 286 14.40 -16.17 64.24
N LEU A 287 15.65 -16.11 63.76
CA LEU A 287 16.12 -16.51 62.41
C LEU A 287 15.76 -17.94 61.96
N VAL A 288 15.46 -18.87 62.86
CA VAL A 288 15.20 -20.29 62.51
C VAL A 288 13.78 -20.53 61.99
N GLY A 289 12.80 -19.71 62.42
CA GLY A 289 11.44 -19.78 61.88
C GLY A 289 11.31 -19.11 60.51
N VAL A 290 12.17 -18.14 60.21
CA VAL A 290 12.15 -17.36 58.97
C VAL A 290 12.61 -18.20 57.78
N THR A 291 13.62 -19.06 57.93
CA THR A 291 14.09 -19.95 56.85
C THR A 291 13.09 -21.06 56.51
N MET A 292 12.43 -21.68 57.49
CA MET A 292 11.35 -22.65 57.21
C MET A 292 10.10 -21.97 56.64
N ALA A 293 9.73 -20.78 57.12
CA ALA A 293 8.61 -20.03 56.57
C ALA A 293 8.88 -19.55 55.13
N ILE A 294 10.11 -19.11 54.82
CA ILE A 294 10.51 -18.74 53.44
C ILE A 294 10.50 -19.98 52.54
N ALA A 295 10.98 -21.13 53.01
CA ALA A 295 10.96 -22.38 52.22
C ALA A 295 9.51 -22.85 51.97
N LEU A 296 8.62 -22.75 52.95
CA LEU A 296 7.20 -23.12 52.82
C LEU A 296 6.43 -22.12 51.95
N VAL A 297 6.69 -20.82 52.11
CA VAL A 297 6.14 -19.76 51.26
C VAL A 297 6.67 -19.91 49.84
N ALA A 298 7.95 -20.22 49.62
CA ALA A 298 8.49 -20.49 48.29
C ALA A 298 7.88 -21.78 47.68
N ALA A 299 7.68 -22.83 48.49
CA ALA A 299 7.06 -24.08 48.05
C ALA A 299 5.59 -23.93 47.62
N VAL A 300 4.89 -22.90 48.12
CA VAL A 300 3.49 -22.59 47.74
C VAL A 300 3.43 -21.45 46.70
N ALA A 301 4.22 -20.39 46.88
CA ALA A 301 4.23 -19.22 46.03
C ALA A 301 4.88 -19.49 44.67
N LEU A 302 5.90 -20.37 44.57
CA LEU A 302 6.51 -20.71 43.29
C LEU A 302 5.55 -21.48 42.35
N PRO A 303 4.82 -22.52 42.80
CA PRO A 303 3.80 -23.15 41.95
C PRO A 303 2.60 -22.24 41.71
N LEU A 304 2.19 -21.37 42.65
CA LEU A 304 1.14 -20.37 42.40
C LEU A 304 1.59 -19.29 41.39
N TRP A 305 2.84 -18.84 41.47
CA TRP A 305 3.43 -17.88 40.53
C TRP A 305 3.61 -18.50 39.15
N ARG A 306 4.11 -19.75 39.07
CA ARG A 306 4.15 -20.51 37.81
C ARG A 306 2.75 -20.73 37.24
N SER A 307 1.78 -21.10 38.07
CA SER A 307 0.37 -21.28 37.68
C SER A 307 -0.24 -19.97 37.18
N GLY A 308 0.02 -18.85 37.86
CA GLY A 308 -0.41 -17.52 37.43
C GLY A 308 0.22 -17.09 36.12
N GLN A 309 1.50 -17.40 35.90
CA GLN A 309 2.17 -17.16 34.62
C GLN A 309 1.63 -18.02 33.48
N THR A 310 1.32 -19.30 33.73
CA THR A 310 0.67 -20.18 32.75
C THR A 310 -0.76 -19.70 32.44
N ALA A 311 -1.51 -19.24 33.45
CA ALA A 311 -2.85 -18.69 33.26
C ALA A 311 -2.82 -17.42 32.40
N ARG A 312 -1.86 -16.50 32.64
CA ARG A 312 -1.63 -15.31 31.80
C ARG A 312 -1.18 -15.67 30.38
N ALA A 313 -0.33 -16.68 30.20
CA ALA A 313 0.04 -17.11 28.85
C ALA A 313 -1.17 -17.66 28.07
N ARG A 314 -2.10 -18.34 28.75
CA ARG A 314 -3.35 -18.85 28.11
C ARG A 314 -4.30 -17.74 27.69
N THR A 315 -4.29 -16.57 28.32
CA THR A 315 -5.12 -15.44 27.88
C THR A 315 -4.67 -14.85 26.55
N LEU A 316 -3.46 -15.17 26.08
CA LEU A 316 -2.99 -14.78 24.75
C LEU A 316 -3.57 -15.66 23.62
N LEU A 317 -4.04 -16.88 23.91
CA LEU A 317 -4.50 -17.81 22.86
C LEU A 317 -5.66 -17.26 22.01
N PRO A 318 -6.73 -16.66 22.58
CA PRO A 318 -7.80 -16.06 21.78
C PRO A 318 -7.33 -14.86 20.95
N VAL A 319 -6.37 -14.09 21.47
CA VAL A 319 -5.79 -12.93 20.77
C VAL A 319 -4.95 -13.39 19.57
N ILE A 320 -4.16 -14.45 19.74
CA ILE A 320 -3.40 -15.08 18.65
C ILE A 320 -4.36 -15.59 17.57
N GLU A 321 -5.46 -16.24 17.96
CA GLU A 321 -6.48 -16.74 17.04
C GLU A 321 -7.15 -15.59 16.28
N GLU A 322 -7.54 -14.52 16.95
CA GLU A 322 -8.13 -13.33 16.33
C GLU A 322 -7.19 -12.65 15.33
N PHE A 323 -5.91 -12.46 15.68
CA PHE A 323 -4.92 -11.93 14.73
C PHE A 323 -4.76 -12.87 13.53
N ALA A 324 -4.75 -14.18 13.75
CA ALA A 324 -4.65 -15.15 12.66
C ALA A 324 -5.85 -15.10 11.72
N ASP A 325 -7.07 -14.99 12.25
CA ASP A 325 -8.31 -14.87 11.47
C ASP A 325 -8.36 -13.57 10.65
N GLN A 326 -7.75 -12.50 11.15
CA GLN A 326 -7.58 -11.24 10.44
C GLN A 326 -6.43 -11.25 9.41
N GLY A 327 -5.65 -12.34 9.33
CA GLY A 327 -4.50 -12.46 8.44
C GLY A 327 -3.22 -11.79 8.95
N ASN A 328 -3.20 -11.31 10.20
CA ASN A 328 -2.06 -10.69 10.88
C ASN A 328 -1.13 -11.77 11.46
N TYR A 329 -0.58 -12.60 10.58
CA TYR A 329 0.18 -13.79 10.98
C TYR A 329 1.52 -13.49 11.65
N ILE A 330 2.14 -12.33 11.38
CA ILE A 330 3.42 -11.93 12.01
C ILE A 330 3.19 -11.69 13.50
N GLU A 331 2.22 -10.84 13.81
CA GLU A 331 1.84 -10.48 15.18
C GLU A 331 1.34 -11.71 15.94
N ALA A 332 0.52 -12.54 15.30
CA ALA A 332 0.04 -13.79 15.88
C ALA A 332 1.20 -14.77 16.17
N PHE A 333 2.19 -14.87 15.27
CA PHE A 333 3.36 -15.73 15.46
C PHE A 333 4.25 -15.24 16.60
N ASP A 334 4.55 -13.94 16.67
CA ASP A 334 5.42 -13.40 17.73
C ASP A 334 4.78 -13.60 19.12
N LEU A 335 3.45 -13.42 19.24
CA LEU A 335 2.68 -13.76 20.44
C LEU A 335 2.66 -15.27 20.73
N ALA A 336 2.56 -16.11 19.71
CA ALA A 336 2.61 -17.57 19.87
C ALA A 336 3.98 -18.04 20.39
N VAL A 337 5.08 -17.48 19.88
CA VAL A 337 6.45 -17.74 20.37
C VAL A 337 6.60 -17.29 21.83
N GLU A 338 6.01 -16.17 22.21
CA GLU A 338 6.00 -15.72 23.61
C GLU A 338 5.23 -16.70 24.50
N ALA A 339 4.04 -17.12 24.08
CA ALA A 339 3.19 -18.07 24.81
C ALA A 339 3.87 -19.45 24.96
N GLU A 340 4.60 -19.92 23.94
CA GLU A 340 5.29 -21.23 23.92
C GLU A 340 6.28 -21.39 25.08
N ARG A 341 6.94 -20.30 25.48
CA ARG A 341 7.87 -20.28 26.64
C ARG A 341 7.22 -20.76 27.94
N ARG A 342 5.88 -20.67 28.04
CA ARG A 342 5.10 -20.98 29.25
C ARG A 342 4.03 -22.04 29.03
N LEU A 343 3.68 -22.32 27.78
CA LEU A 343 2.68 -23.31 27.36
C LEU A 343 3.29 -24.45 26.52
N SER A 344 4.55 -24.82 26.79
CA SER A 344 5.20 -25.94 26.12
C SER A 344 4.35 -27.21 26.18
N GLY A 345 3.98 -27.74 25.00
CA GLY A 345 3.14 -28.94 24.86
C GLY A 345 1.62 -28.70 24.89
N ASP A 346 1.16 -27.45 24.95
CA ASP A 346 -0.27 -27.11 24.84
C ASP A 346 -0.79 -27.36 23.42
N THR A 347 -1.88 -28.10 23.29
CA THR A 347 -2.42 -28.55 22.01
C THR A 347 -3.11 -27.43 21.22
N THR A 348 -3.69 -26.44 21.91
CA THR A 348 -4.30 -25.27 21.27
C THR A 348 -3.22 -24.40 20.66
N LEU A 349 -2.16 -24.12 21.44
CA LEU A 349 -1.02 -23.36 20.92
C LEU A 349 -0.32 -24.09 19.76
N ALA A 350 -0.18 -25.42 19.84
CA ALA A 350 0.37 -26.21 18.73
C ALA A 350 -0.45 -26.06 17.44
N ARG A 351 -1.79 -26.09 17.53
CA ARG A 351 -2.68 -25.85 16.38
C ARG A 351 -2.54 -24.43 15.84
N LEU A 352 -2.48 -23.43 16.72
CA LEU A 352 -2.29 -22.03 16.33
C LEU A 352 -0.97 -21.86 15.58
N PHE A 353 0.12 -22.51 16.00
CA PHE A 353 1.38 -22.51 15.24
C PHE A 353 1.21 -23.08 13.81
N GLU A 354 0.39 -24.10 13.59
CA GLU A 354 0.10 -24.58 12.23
C GLU A 354 -0.63 -23.52 11.38
N THR A 355 -1.45 -22.68 12.03
CA THR A 355 -2.16 -21.58 11.38
C THR A 355 -1.27 -20.37 11.11
N VAL A 356 -0.32 -20.02 12.00
CA VAL A 356 0.42 -18.73 11.93
C VAL A 356 1.87 -18.86 11.48
N SER A 357 2.40 -20.08 11.33
CA SER A 357 3.79 -20.32 10.95
C SER A 357 3.95 -21.17 9.69
N ASP A 358 5.16 -21.15 9.16
CA ASP A 358 5.68 -22.01 8.10
C ASP A 358 7.07 -22.54 8.48
N LEU A 359 7.56 -23.52 7.70
CA LEU A 359 8.86 -24.15 7.87
C LEU A 359 9.77 -23.82 6.69
N LEU A 360 10.98 -23.35 6.97
CA LEU A 360 11.96 -22.96 5.96
C LEU A 360 13.18 -23.88 5.96
N THR A 361 13.49 -24.41 4.79
CA THR A 361 14.66 -25.22 4.52
C THR A 361 15.50 -24.53 3.44
N ILE A 362 16.78 -24.24 3.72
CA ILE A 362 17.68 -23.56 2.80
C ILE A 362 18.98 -24.34 2.68
N SER A 363 19.34 -24.73 1.46
CA SER A 363 20.62 -25.35 1.13
C SER A 363 21.36 -24.51 0.09
N THR A 364 22.68 -24.40 0.21
CA THR A 364 23.51 -23.74 -0.80
C THR A 364 24.56 -24.66 -1.38
N GLU A 365 24.96 -24.39 -2.62
CA GLU A 365 26.12 -24.96 -3.27
C GLU A 365 27.13 -23.84 -3.61
N PRO A 366 28.33 -23.83 -3.01
CA PRO A 366 28.77 -24.69 -1.90
C PRO A 366 28.01 -24.40 -0.58
N ALA A 367 27.98 -25.39 0.31
CA ALA A 367 27.39 -25.27 1.64
C ALA A 367 28.18 -24.32 2.55
N GLY A 368 27.63 -23.99 3.72
CA GLY A 368 28.31 -23.15 4.71
C GLY A 368 28.20 -21.66 4.41
N ALA A 369 27.04 -21.20 3.93
CA ALA A 369 26.73 -19.79 3.71
C ALA A 369 25.85 -19.25 4.84
N ARG A 370 26.12 -18.03 5.28
CA ARG A 370 25.32 -17.33 6.31
C ARG A 370 24.01 -16.88 5.70
N VAL A 371 22.90 -17.09 6.41
CA VAL A 371 21.57 -16.72 5.95
C VAL A 371 20.96 -15.70 6.91
N TYR A 372 20.43 -14.63 6.33
CA TYR A 372 19.68 -13.60 7.04
C TYR A 372 18.29 -13.48 6.44
N LEU A 373 17.31 -13.23 7.30
CA LEU A 373 15.93 -12.96 6.91
C LEU A 373 15.52 -11.55 7.29
N GLN A 374 14.90 -10.88 6.34
CA GLN A 374 14.24 -9.60 6.57
C GLN A 374 12.74 -9.77 6.32
N ARG A 375 11.92 -9.49 7.33
CA ARG A 375 10.45 -9.54 7.27
C ARG A 375 9.92 -8.30 6.57
N LEU A 376 8.91 -8.46 5.71
CA LEU A 376 8.08 -7.34 5.27
C LEU A 376 7.04 -7.01 6.36
N ALA A 377 6.90 -5.74 6.73
CA ALA A 377 5.90 -5.32 7.73
C ALA A 377 4.46 -5.53 7.22
N SER A 378 3.53 -5.80 8.15
CA SER A 378 2.09 -5.93 7.88
C SER A 378 1.46 -4.65 7.34
N SER A 379 1.99 -3.48 7.71
CA SER A 379 1.60 -2.17 7.16
C SER A 379 2.07 -1.94 5.71
N GLY A 380 2.96 -2.81 5.20
CA GLY A 380 3.71 -2.69 3.94
C GLY A 380 4.50 -1.41 3.78
N GLU A 381 4.79 -0.70 4.87
CA GLU A 381 5.92 0.22 4.92
C GLU A 381 7.22 -0.59 5.09
N GLU A 382 8.26 -0.20 4.38
CA GLU A 382 9.60 -0.74 4.61
C GLU A 382 10.14 -0.21 5.95
N THR A 383 9.78 -0.87 7.05
CA THR A 383 10.43 -0.60 8.33
C THR A 383 11.90 -1.01 8.23
N ARG A 384 12.81 -0.22 8.83
CA ARG A 384 14.22 -0.59 9.06
C ARG A 384 14.34 -1.76 10.06
N THR A 385 13.62 -2.85 9.83
CA THR A 385 13.85 -4.11 10.54
C THR A 385 15.13 -4.70 9.95
N ASP A 386 16.21 -4.66 10.73
CA ASP A 386 17.50 -5.23 10.38
C ASP A 386 17.35 -6.70 10.00
N SER A 387 18.11 -7.16 9.00
CA SER A 387 18.14 -8.57 8.62
C SER A 387 18.58 -9.43 9.81
N VAL A 388 17.77 -10.41 10.19
CA VAL A 388 18.03 -11.31 11.32
C VAL A 388 18.84 -12.50 10.83
N PHE A 389 20.01 -12.74 11.42
CA PHE A 389 20.78 -13.96 11.15
C PHE A 389 20.03 -15.19 11.68
N ILE A 390 19.74 -16.15 10.79
CA ILE A 390 18.99 -17.36 11.15
C ILE A 390 19.84 -18.64 11.16
N GLY A 391 21.08 -18.57 10.65
CA GLY A 391 22.02 -19.68 10.71
C GLY A 391 22.89 -19.80 9.46
N THR A 392 23.54 -20.96 9.33
CA THR A 392 24.45 -21.27 8.21
C THR A 392 23.94 -22.52 7.48
N THR A 393 23.96 -22.50 6.14
CA THR A 393 23.43 -23.60 5.32
C THR A 393 24.24 -24.91 5.49
N PRO A 394 23.57 -26.08 5.46
CA PRO A 394 22.13 -26.28 5.24
C PRO A 394 21.29 -25.99 6.49
N LEU A 395 20.17 -25.29 6.31
CA LEU A 395 19.13 -25.06 7.32
C LEU A 395 17.94 -25.99 7.00
N GLN A 396 17.35 -26.59 8.05
CA GLN A 396 16.22 -27.51 7.93
C GLN A 396 15.10 -27.08 8.87
N ASP A 397 13.88 -27.01 8.34
CA ASP A 397 12.63 -26.81 9.07
C ASP A 397 12.65 -25.64 10.08
N VAL A 398 13.28 -24.53 9.71
CA VAL A 398 13.32 -23.32 10.53
C VAL A 398 11.90 -22.74 10.59
N ARG A 399 11.29 -22.76 11.78
CA ARG A 399 9.95 -22.19 12.00
C ARG A 399 10.00 -20.67 11.90
N MET A 400 9.14 -20.11 11.06
CA MET A 400 9.02 -18.67 10.84
C MET A 400 7.55 -18.26 10.78
N ALA A 401 7.24 -17.00 11.04
CA ALA A 401 5.89 -16.48 10.85
C ALA A 401 5.47 -16.64 9.38
N ARG A 402 4.18 -16.89 9.13
CA ARG A 402 3.65 -16.85 7.77
C ARG A 402 3.68 -15.41 7.26
N ALA A 403 4.66 -15.13 6.42
CA ALA A 403 4.88 -13.80 5.86
C ALA A 403 5.76 -13.91 4.63
N GLU A 404 6.12 -12.75 4.09
CA GLU A 404 7.05 -12.62 3.00
C GLU A 404 8.39 -12.10 3.49
N TYR A 405 9.46 -12.70 2.99
CA TYR A 405 10.81 -12.49 3.49
C TYR A 405 11.76 -12.20 2.35
N ARG A 406 12.63 -11.21 2.55
CA ARG A 406 13.86 -11.09 1.77
C ARG A 406 14.93 -11.95 2.46
N VAL A 407 15.40 -12.95 1.72
CA VAL A 407 16.49 -13.85 2.14
C VAL A 407 17.79 -13.30 1.59
N VAL A 408 18.76 -13.06 2.48
CA VAL A 408 20.11 -12.62 2.11
C VAL A 408 21.08 -13.75 2.47
N VAL A 409 21.86 -14.20 1.50
CA VAL A 409 22.83 -15.28 1.66
C VAL A 409 24.22 -14.77 1.37
N GLU A 410 25.12 -14.93 2.33
CA GLU A 410 26.50 -14.44 2.28
C GLU A 410 27.51 -15.57 2.50
N LYS A 411 28.56 -15.60 1.68
CA LYS A 411 29.69 -16.50 1.85
C LYS A 411 30.97 -15.83 1.35
N ASP A 412 32.06 -15.94 2.11
CA ASP A 412 33.36 -15.36 1.73
C ASP A 412 33.80 -15.85 0.35
N ALA A 413 34.30 -14.94 -0.49
CA ALA A 413 34.67 -15.14 -1.89
C ALA A 413 33.52 -15.41 -2.88
N TYR A 414 32.26 -15.37 -2.44
CA TYR A 414 31.07 -15.47 -3.29
C TYR A 414 30.26 -14.18 -3.27
N ALA A 415 29.54 -13.90 -4.35
CA ALA A 415 28.62 -12.78 -4.42
C ALA A 415 27.45 -12.97 -3.44
N THR A 416 27.02 -11.88 -2.79
CA THR A 416 25.80 -11.88 -1.98
C THR A 416 24.60 -12.20 -2.85
N LEU A 417 23.84 -13.24 -2.47
CA LEU A 417 22.61 -13.63 -3.13
C LEU A 417 21.42 -13.10 -2.33
N GLU A 418 20.46 -12.50 -3.02
CA GLU A 418 19.23 -11.98 -2.43
C GLU A 418 18.02 -12.46 -3.21
N ARG A 419 16.95 -12.87 -2.52
CA ARG A 419 15.67 -13.23 -3.17
C ARG A 419 14.49 -13.15 -2.19
N ILE A 420 13.27 -13.18 -2.72
CA ILE A 420 12.06 -13.34 -1.91
C ILE A 420 11.80 -14.82 -1.58
N ALA A 421 11.29 -15.06 -0.37
CA ALA A 421 10.74 -16.32 0.10
C ALA A 421 9.36 -16.08 0.74
N SER A 422 8.36 -16.86 0.32
CA SER A 422 7.01 -16.83 0.89
C SER A 422 6.37 -18.20 0.78
N SER A 423 5.61 -18.59 1.81
CA SER A 423 4.80 -19.81 1.82
C SER A 423 3.47 -19.65 1.08
N ALA A 424 3.06 -18.41 0.78
CA ALA A 424 1.85 -18.15 0.00
C ALA A 424 1.92 -18.81 -1.39
N PHE A 425 3.12 -18.87 -1.97
CA PHE A 425 3.36 -19.47 -3.29
C PHE A 425 2.96 -20.95 -3.38
N GLY A 426 3.19 -21.73 -2.31
CA GLY A 426 2.91 -23.17 -2.29
C GLY A 426 1.43 -23.54 -2.14
N ARG A 427 0.61 -22.61 -1.62
CA ARG A 427 -0.78 -22.89 -1.20
C ARG A 427 -1.83 -22.59 -2.27
N SER A 428 -1.56 -21.64 -3.16
CA SER A 428 -2.53 -21.19 -4.16
C SER A 428 -2.49 -21.99 -5.46
N GLU A 429 -1.37 -22.69 -5.78
CA GLU A 429 -1.20 -23.34 -7.09
C GLU A 429 -0.70 -24.79 -7.07
N LEU A 430 0.01 -25.20 -6.01
CA LEU A 430 0.44 -26.57 -5.86
C LEU A 430 -0.46 -27.23 -4.82
N ARG A 431 -1.10 -28.35 -5.19
CA ARG A 431 -1.75 -29.25 -4.23
C ARG A 431 -0.68 -29.91 -3.35
N THR A 432 -0.06 -29.14 -2.47
CA THR A 432 0.88 -29.61 -1.46
C THR A 432 0.22 -29.53 -0.09
N ASP A 433 0.71 -30.35 0.83
CA ASP A 433 0.38 -30.40 2.25
C ASP A 433 0.86 -29.14 3.04
N GLY A 434 1.45 -28.16 2.35
CA GLY A 434 1.08 -26.75 2.52
C GLY A 434 1.77 -25.97 3.64
N ARG A 435 3.00 -26.32 4.05
CA ARG A 435 3.74 -25.58 5.11
C ARG A 435 5.25 -25.36 4.88
N ALA A 436 5.86 -25.98 3.87
CA ALA A 436 7.31 -25.93 3.66
C ALA A 436 7.71 -24.93 2.56
N VAL A 437 8.69 -24.07 2.86
CA VAL A 437 9.42 -23.22 1.91
C VAL A 437 10.81 -23.80 1.75
N GLU A 438 11.11 -24.33 0.56
CA GLU A 438 12.40 -24.96 0.27
C GLU A 438 13.19 -24.14 -0.75
N LEU A 439 14.42 -23.77 -0.41
CA LEU A 439 15.33 -23.05 -1.28
C LEU A 439 16.63 -23.83 -1.48
N LEU A 440 16.89 -24.23 -2.73
CA LEU A 440 18.19 -24.75 -3.17
C LEU A 440 18.89 -23.66 -3.99
N LEU A 441 20.03 -23.17 -3.50
CA LEU A 441 20.69 -21.97 -4.02
C LEU A 441 22.12 -22.26 -4.48
N THR A 442 22.49 -21.89 -5.69
CA THR A 442 23.88 -21.99 -6.18
C THR A 442 24.55 -20.63 -6.09
N LEU A 443 25.68 -20.55 -5.38
CA LEU A 443 26.43 -19.31 -5.19
C LEU A 443 27.49 -19.14 -6.29
N SER A 444 27.63 -17.92 -6.79
CA SER A 444 28.65 -17.56 -7.78
C SER A 444 29.84 -16.87 -7.12
N ALA A 445 31.05 -17.10 -7.64
CA ALA A 445 32.25 -16.43 -7.17
C ALA A 445 32.12 -14.90 -7.33
N ALA A 446 32.63 -14.14 -6.37
CA ALA A 446 32.44 -12.68 -6.32
C ALA A 446 33.09 -11.94 -7.50
N ASP A 447 34.14 -12.50 -8.10
CA ASP A 447 34.87 -11.96 -9.25
C ASP A 447 34.30 -12.41 -10.61
N ALA A 448 33.39 -13.40 -10.61
CA ALA A 448 32.78 -13.91 -11.83
C ALA A 448 31.64 -13.03 -12.36
N ILE A 449 31.03 -12.19 -11.52
CA ILE A 449 29.88 -11.34 -11.87
C ILE A 449 30.23 -9.88 -11.62
N PRO A 450 30.00 -8.97 -12.59
CA PRO A 450 30.09 -7.54 -12.34
C PRO A 450 29.22 -7.11 -11.14
N PRO A 451 29.67 -6.18 -10.27
CA PRO A 451 28.92 -5.79 -9.07
C PRO A 451 27.50 -5.27 -9.32
N ASP A 452 27.24 -4.72 -10.51
CA ASP A 452 25.97 -4.16 -10.97
C ASP A 452 25.03 -5.21 -11.60
N MET A 453 25.44 -6.48 -11.68
CA MET A 453 24.66 -7.56 -12.28
C MET A 453 24.36 -8.69 -11.28
N VAL A 454 23.40 -9.54 -11.63
CA VAL A 454 23.07 -10.78 -10.93
C VAL A 454 23.26 -11.96 -11.87
N ALA A 455 23.81 -13.07 -11.38
CA ALA A 455 23.92 -14.29 -12.18
C ALA A 455 22.63 -15.08 -12.18
N VAL A 456 22.31 -15.63 -13.34
CA VAL A 456 21.20 -16.55 -13.53
C VAL A 456 21.77 -17.86 -14.13
N PRO A 457 21.46 -19.01 -13.52
CA PRO A 457 21.93 -20.29 -14.03
C PRO A 457 21.37 -20.57 -15.44
N GLY A 458 22.12 -21.31 -16.23
CA GLY A 458 21.69 -21.83 -17.52
C GLY A 458 20.68 -22.99 -17.41
N GLY A 459 20.50 -23.72 -18.51
CA GLY A 459 19.62 -24.87 -18.64
C GLY A 459 18.33 -24.59 -19.42
N PRO A 460 17.53 -25.65 -19.68
CA PRO A 460 16.30 -25.54 -20.44
C PRO A 460 15.26 -24.67 -19.72
N TYR A 461 14.66 -23.74 -20.46
CA TYR A 461 13.61 -22.87 -19.98
C TYR A 461 12.44 -22.87 -20.96
N GLU A 462 11.22 -23.09 -20.46
CA GLU A 462 9.98 -22.90 -21.20
C GLU A 462 9.35 -21.59 -20.73
N LEU A 463 8.91 -20.75 -21.68
CA LEU A 463 8.17 -19.55 -21.34
C LEU A 463 6.85 -19.94 -20.66
N VAL A 464 6.54 -19.33 -19.53
CA VAL A 464 5.36 -19.65 -18.70
C VAL A 464 4.36 -18.50 -18.63
N SER A 465 4.67 -17.37 -19.25
CA SER A 465 3.69 -16.29 -19.44
C SER A 465 2.42 -16.84 -20.09
N PRO A 466 1.24 -16.44 -19.60
CA PRO A 466 -0.03 -16.91 -20.12
C PRO A 466 -0.35 -16.34 -21.52
N ASP A 467 0.44 -15.37 -22.00
CA ASP A 467 0.26 -14.66 -23.26
C ASP A 467 1.15 -15.20 -24.40
N VAL A 468 2.00 -16.18 -24.12
CA VAL A 468 2.78 -16.88 -25.15
C VAL A 468 2.17 -18.23 -25.53
N PRO A 469 2.32 -18.67 -26.79
CA PRO A 469 2.03 -20.03 -27.18
C PRO A 469 2.79 -21.03 -26.28
N ARG A 470 2.08 -22.06 -25.80
CA ARG A 470 2.69 -23.14 -24.99
C ARG A 470 3.75 -23.87 -25.79
N GLY A 471 4.82 -24.31 -25.13
CA GLY A 471 5.90 -25.09 -25.75
C GLY A 471 7.05 -24.27 -26.36
N LEU A 472 7.05 -22.93 -26.23
CA LEU A 472 8.22 -22.13 -26.58
C LEU A 472 9.34 -22.34 -25.58
N ARG A 473 10.45 -22.94 -26.03
CA ARG A 473 11.58 -23.36 -25.19
C ARG A 473 12.92 -22.89 -25.74
N ALA A 474 13.84 -22.55 -24.85
CA ALA A 474 15.24 -22.31 -25.17
C ALA A 474 16.13 -23.00 -24.12
N ASP A 475 17.28 -23.52 -24.55
CA ASP A 475 18.31 -24.01 -23.63
C ASP A 475 19.31 -22.87 -23.39
N LEU A 476 19.27 -22.27 -22.21
CA LEU A 476 20.02 -21.06 -21.90
C LEU A 476 21.43 -21.41 -21.40
N GLU A 477 22.44 -20.69 -21.88
CA GLU A 477 23.74 -20.70 -21.21
C GLU A 477 23.66 -19.88 -19.91
N PRO A 478 24.51 -20.11 -18.90
CA PRO A 478 24.61 -19.22 -17.76
C PRO A 478 24.92 -17.78 -18.20
N TYR A 479 24.24 -16.81 -17.59
CA TYR A 479 24.35 -15.40 -17.94
C TYR A 479 24.23 -14.51 -16.71
N ALA A 480 24.60 -13.25 -16.87
CA ALA A 480 24.36 -12.18 -15.92
C ALA A 480 23.37 -11.18 -16.52
N ILE A 481 22.49 -10.63 -15.69
CA ILE A 481 21.56 -9.55 -16.06
C ILE A 481 21.72 -8.40 -15.08
N ASP A 482 21.55 -7.16 -15.54
CA ASP A 482 21.67 -5.99 -14.67
C ASP A 482 20.73 -6.11 -13.47
N ARG A 483 21.28 -5.80 -12.29
CA ARG A 483 20.55 -5.81 -11.02
C ARG A 483 19.40 -4.79 -11.04
N PHE A 484 19.60 -3.68 -11.73
CA PHE A 484 18.64 -2.59 -11.86
C PHE A 484 18.42 -2.24 -13.34
N GLU A 485 17.32 -1.58 -13.65
CA GLU A 485 17.13 -0.90 -14.94
C GLU A 485 18.25 0.13 -15.15
N VAL A 486 18.61 0.41 -16.41
CA VAL A 486 19.63 1.42 -16.71
C VAL A 486 19.13 2.78 -16.25
N THR A 487 19.91 3.45 -15.41
CA THR A 487 19.54 4.75 -14.83
C THR A 487 19.82 5.92 -15.77
N ASN A 488 19.12 7.04 -15.56
CA ASN A 488 19.41 8.31 -16.23
C ASN A 488 20.88 8.73 -16.07
N HIS A 489 21.48 8.50 -14.89
CA HIS A 489 22.90 8.79 -14.66
C HIS A 489 23.81 7.95 -15.57
N GLN A 490 23.59 6.63 -15.63
CA GLN A 490 24.37 5.74 -16.49
C GLN A 490 24.22 6.11 -17.97
N TYR A 491 22.99 6.38 -18.41
CA TYR A 491 22.74 6.81 -19.78
C TYR A 491 23.35 8.18 -20.09
N GLY A 492 23.41 9.08 -19.11
CA GLY A 492 24.05 10.39 -19.25
C GLY A 492 25.55 10.30 -19.49
N GLU A 493 26.23 9.31 -18.90
CA GLU A 493 27.63 8.99 -19.23
C GLU A 493 27.78 8.50 -20.68
N PHE A 494 26.80 7.76 -21.21
CA PHE A 494 26.79 7.34 -22.61
C PHE A 494 26.58 8.51 -23.59
N VAL A 495 25.73 9.48 -23.24
CA VAL A 495 25.54 10.73 -24.01
C VAL A 495 26.77 11.63 -23.96
N ARG A 496 27.39 11.77 -22.77
CA ARG A 496 28.58 12.62 -22.57
C ARG A 496 29.86 12.02 -23.13
N SER A 497 29.99 10.70 -23.06
CA SER A 497 31.03 9.99 -23.80
C SER A 497 30.71 10.03 -25.29
N ALA A 498 31.68 9.79 -26.16
CA ALA A 498 31.45 9.74 -27.61
C ALA A 498 30.53 8.56 -28.05
N GLY A 499 29.77 7.95 -27.14
CA GLY A 499 28.90 6.79 -27.35
C GLY A 499 27.86 7.03 -28.44
N PHE A 500 27.09 8.11 -28.34
CA PHE A 500 26.10 8.49 -29.38
C PHE A 500 26.74 8.70 -30.76
N THR A 501 27.98 9.18 -30.80
CA THR A 501 28.69 9.48 -32.05
C THR A 501 29.54 8.33 -32.58
N THR A 502 29.64 7.20 -31.86
CA THR A 502 30.51 6.07 -32.23
C THR A 502 29.74 5.07 -33.11
N PRO A 503 30.02 4.96 -34.43
CA PRO A 503 29.22 4.12 -35.33
C PRO A 503 29.24 2.63 -34.98
N ALA A 504 30.30 2.17 -34.30
CA ALA A 504 30.46 0.78 -33.91
C ALA A 504 29.37 0.29 -32.92
N PHE A 505 28.69 1.19 -32.21
CA PHE A 505 27.59 0.85 -31.30
C PHE A 505 26.23 0.79 -31.99
N TRP A 506 26.09 1.41 -33.17
CA TRP A 506 24.82 1.55 -33.89
C TRP A 506 24.61 0.51 -34.99
N GLN A 507 25.19 -0.68 -34.84
CA GLN A 507 25.17 -1.74 -35.86
C GLN A 507 23.74 -2.16 -36.23
N HIS A 508 22.84 -2.23 -35.25
CA HIS A 508 21.45 -2.60 -35.50
C HIS A 508 20.67 -1.51 -36.25
N ALA A 509 20.88 -0.23 -35.90
CA ALA A 509 20.26 0.88 -36.62
C ALA A 509 20.72 0.91 -38.08
N ALA A 510 22.02 0.71 -38.33
CA ALA A 510 22.57 0.61 -39.67
C ALA A 510 22.00 -0.57 -40.46
N ALA A 511 21.79 -1.73 -39.81
CA ALA A 511 21.20 -2.91 -40.44
C ALA A 511 19.74 -2.69 -40.89
N ASP A 512 18.98 -1.93 -40.09
CA ASP A 512 17.57 -1.64 -40.35
C ASP A 512 17.34 -0.32 -41.11
N GLY A 513 18.41 0.35 -41.53
CA GLY A 513 18.35 1.60 -42.30
C GLY A 513 17.85 2.80 -41.51
N VAL A 514 18.03 2.79 -40.19
CA VAL A 514 17.63 3.85 -39.27
C VAL A 514 18.81 4.78 -39.01
N ASP A 515 18.62 6.08 -39.17
CA ASP A 515 19.65 7.10 -38.93
C ASP A 515 19.70 7.48 -37.42
N PRO A 516 20.80 7.21 -36.71
CA PRO A 516 20.91 7.56 -35.29
C PRO A 516 20.78 9.06 -34.99
N SER A 517 20.99 9.94 -35.97
CA SER A 517 20.84 11.39 -35.78
C SER A 517 19.39 11.84 -35.59
N GLU A 518 18.41 10.97 -35.86
CA GLU A 518 16.99 11.22 -35.58
C GLU A 518 16.64 11.03 -34.08
N PHE A 519 17.51 10.40 -33.30
CA PHE A 519 17.29 10.18 -31.87
C PHE A 519 17.75 11.38 -31.06
N VAL A 520 16.81 12.31 -30.87
CA VAL A 520 17.04 13.59 -30.21
C VAL A 520 16.07 13.84 -29.05
N ASP A 521 16.54 14.63 -28.11
CA ASP A 521 15.80 15.13 -26.98
C ASP A 521 14.83 16.27 -27.37
N ARG A 522 14.14 16.86 -26.38
CA ARG A 522 13.16 17.95 -26.62
C ARG A 522 13.79 19.23 -27.20
N THR A 523 15.11 19.35 -27.18
CA THR A 523 15.88 20.48 -27.72
C THR A 523 16.62 20.14 -29.02
N ALA A 524 16.30 18.99 -29.63
CA ALA A 524 16.92 18.49 -30.85
C ALA A 524 18.42 18.18 -30.71
N LEU A 525 18.89 17.88 -29.49
CA LEU A 525 20.24 17.37 -29.24
C LEU A 525 20.22 15.85 -29.06
N PRO A 526 21.31 15.11 -29.35
CA PRO A 526 21.34 13.66 -29.15
C PRO A 526 20.98 13.26 -27.71
N GLY A 527 19.99 12.38 -27.54
CA GLY A 527 19.57 11.90 -26.23
C GLY A 527 18.10 11.43 -26.19
N PRO A 528 17.66 10.92 -25.02
CA PRO A 528 16.30 10.38 -24.85
C PRO A 528 15.20 11.44 -25.05
N ARG A 529 14.03 11.03 -25.55
CA ARG A 529 12.90 11.94 -25.84
C ARG A 529 12.30 12.62 -24.62
N THR A 530 12.58 12.11 -23.43
CA THR A 530 12.13 12.68 -22.16
C THR A 530 13.06 13.79 -21.65
N TRP A 531 14.28 13.89 -22.19
CA TRP A 531 15.31 14.81 -21.73
C TRP A 531 15.19 16.19 -22.38
N THR A 532 15.91 17.16 -21.82
CA THR A 532 16.00 18.53 -22.32
C THR A 532 17.44 18.99 -22.20
N SER A 533 18.03 19.48 -23.29
CA SER A 533 19.42 19.94 -23.32
C SER A 533 20.46 18.89 -22.90
N GLN A 534 20.25 17.63 -23.31
CA GLN A 534 21.02 16.45 -22.92
C GLN A 534 21.05 16.15 -21.41
N GLU A 535 20.11 16.72 -20.67
CA GLU A 535 19.97 16.51 -19.24
C GLU A 535 18.68 15.75 -18.94
N ALA A 536 18.81 14.75 -18.06
CA ALA A 536 17.67 14.08 -17.46
C ALA A 536 16.85 15.05 -16.60
N PRO A 537 15.56 14.76 -16.35
CA PRO A 537 14.77 15.55 -15.42
C PRO A 537 15.47 15.72 -14.05
N SER A 538 15.37 16.94 -13.49
CA SER A 538 16.11 17.30 -12.27
C SER A 538 15.78 16.38 -11.09
N GLY A 539 16.81 15.83 -10.45
CA GLY A 539 16.68 14.91 -9.33
C GLY A 539 16.45 13.43 -9.73
N GLU A 540 16.25 13.13 -11.01
CA GLU A 540 15.91 11.78 -11.48
C GLU A 540 17.13 10.94 -11.91
N GLY A 541 18.35 11.30 -11.47
CA GLY A 541 19.58 10.59 -11.87
C GLY A 541 19.59 9.09 -11.54
N ARG A 542 18.90 8.68 -10.46
CA ARG A 542 18.75 7.27 -10.04
C ARG A 542 17.49 6.59 -10.58
N HIS A 543 16.64 7.31 -11.30
CA HIS A 543 15.47 6.74 -11.96
C HIS A 543 15.91 6.00 -13.23
N PRO A 544 15.12 5.03 -13.73
CA PRO A 544 15.40 4.42 -15.01
C PRO A 544 15.38 5.47 -16.11
N VAL A 545 16.26 5.31 -17.10
CA VAL A 545 16.17 6.08 -18.33
C VAL A 545 14.90 5.67 -19.06
N ALA A 546 14.13 6.66 -19.50
CA ALA A 546 12.88 6.47 -20.22
C ALA A 546 12.85 7.31 -21.50
N GLY A 547 12.01 6.95 -22.46
CA GLY A 547 11.92 7.68 -23.73
C GLY A 547 13.06 7.32 -24.68
N VAL A 548 13.56 6.10 -24.58
CA VAL A 548 14.61 5.54 -25.44
C VAL A 548 14.02 4.53 -26.40
N SER A 549 14.51 4.56 -27.64
CA SER A 549 14.20 3.57 -28.66
C SER A 549 14.94 2.24 -28.41
N TRP A 550 14.52 1.19 -29.10
CA TRP A 550 15.21 -0.10 -29.04
C TRP A 550 16.66 0.03 -29.56
N TYR A 551 16.88 0.85 -30.59
CA TYR A 551 18.21 1.09 -31.15
C TYR A 551 19.13 1.85 -30.20
N GLU A 552 18.61 2.88 -29.51
CA GLU A 552 19.32 3.59 -28.44
C GLU A 552 19.69 2.64 -27.29
N ALA A 553 18.77 1.77 -26.88
CA ALA A 553 18.99 0.79 -25.83
C ALA A 553 20.07 -0.23 -26.23
N ALA A 554 20.01 -0.75 -27.46
CA ALA A 554 21.01 -1.68 -27.99
C ALA A 554 22.40 -1.02 -28.11
N ALA A 555 22.47 0.23 -28.58
CA ALA A 555 23.71 0.99 -28.68
C ALA A 555 24.34 1.25 -27.31
N PHE A 556 23.52 1.61 -26.31
CA PHE A 556 23.98 1.73 -24.93
C PHE A 556 24.59 0.42 -24.43
N CYS A 557 23.85 -0.71 -24.54
CA CYS A 557 24.36 -1.99 -24.04
C CYS A 557 25.67 -2.38 -24.74
N ALA A 558 25.78 -2.17 -26.07
CA ALA A 558 27.02 -2.42 -26.80
C ALA A 558 28.19 -1.56 -26.30
N SER A 559 27.95 -0.29 -25.95
CA SER A 559 28.99 0.63 -25.45
C SER A 559 29.60 0.19 -24.12
N VAL A 560 28.85 -0.56 -23.31
CA VAL A 560 29.30 -1.11 -22.03
C VAL A 560 29.67 -2.60 -22.12
N GLY A 561 29.81 -3.14 -23.33
CA GLY A 561 30.19 -4.54 -23.57
C GLY A 561 29.12 -5.55 -23.14
N LYS A 562 27.84 -5.14 -23.16
CA LYS A 562 26.65 -5.94 -22.84
C LYS A 562 25.71 -5.99 -24.07
N ARG A 563 24.54 -6.61 -23.92
CA ARG A 563 23.45 -6.60 -24.91
C ARG A 563 22.09 -6.51 -24.23
N LEU A 564 21.02 -6.34 -24.99
CA LEU A 564 19.67 -6.53 -24.45
C LEU A 564 19.44 -8.00 -24.07
N PRO A 565 18.71 -8.29 -22.99
CA PRO A 565 18.29 -9.66 -22.65
C PRO A 565 17.31 -10.21 -23.68
N THR A 566 17.32 -11.52 -23.89
CA THR A 566 16.23 -12.22 -24.59
C THR A 566 15.01 -12.37 -23.67
N LEU A 567 13.83 -12.66 -24.23
CA LEU A 567 12.61 -12.96 -23.47
C LEU A 567 12.80 -14.15 -22.54
N PHE A 568 13.52 -15.18 -22.98
CA PHE A 568 13.79 -16.35 -22.14
C PHE A 568 14.69 -16.02 -20.95
N GLU A 569 15.71 -15.20 -21.16
CA GLU A 569 16.57 -14.73 -20.08
C GLU A 569 15.81 -13.81 -19.12
N TRP A 570 15.13 -12.80 -19.66
CA TRP A 570 14.38 -11.87 -18.83
C TRP A 570 13.30 -12.59 -18.01
N GLU A 571 12.51 -13.49 -18.62
CA GLU A 571 11.46 -14.21 -17.93
C GLU A 571 12.04 -15.16 -16.88
N LYS A 572 13.13 -15.88 -17.19
CA LYS A 572 13.80 -16.73 -16.18
C LYS A 572 14.30 -15.89 -15.01
N ALA A 573 14.98 -14.77 -15.27
CA ALA A 573 15.46 -13.85 -14.24
C ALA A 573 14.31 -13.27 -13.40
N ALA A 574 13.15 -13.03 -14.00
CA ALA A 574 11.97 -12.50 -13.34
C ALA A 574 11.27 -13.56 -12.47
N ARG A 575 10.93 -14.71 -13.04
CA ARG A 575 9.94 -15.63 -12.42
C ARG A 575 10.32 -17.11 -12.38
N ASP A 576 11.43 -17.51 -13.01
CA ASP A 576 11.99 -18.87 -12.95
C ASP A 576 10.99 -20.02 -13.15
N GLY A 577 10.13 -19.92 -14.17
CA GLY A 577 9.22 -20.99 -14.55
C GLY A 577 7.93 -21.06 -13.73
N VAL A 578 7.65 -20.06 -12.89
CA VAL A 578 6.39 -19.96 -12.14
C VAL A 578 5.58 -18.76 -12.68
N SER A 579 4.27 -18.90 -12.90
CA SER A 579 3.44 -17.83 -13.50
C SER A 579 1.94 -18.04 -13.28
N SER A 580 1.21 -16.97 -12.96
CA SER A 580 -0.25 -16.97 -12.96
C SER A 580 -0.89 -15.59 -13.10
N ARG A 581 -2.08 -15.55 -13.73
CA ARG A 581 -2.89 -14.34 -13.89
C ARG A 581 -3.70 -13.97 -12.64
N ARG A 582 -3.81 -14.87 -11.67
CA ARG A 582 -4.56 -14.64 -10.41
C ARG A 582 -3.71 -13.96 -9.34
N GLY A 583 -2.63 -13.29 -9.74
CA GLY A 583 -1.70 -12.66 -8.80
C GLY A 583 -0.76 -13.64 -8.11
N VAL A 584 -0.81 -14.95 -8.41
CA VAL A 584 0.24 -15.84 -7.95
C VAL A 584 1.44 -15.65 -8.89
N ILE A 585 2.59 -15.34 -8.32
CA ILE A 585 3.86 -15.16 -9.02
C ILE A 585 3.93 -13.90 -9.90
N MET A 586 3.95 -12.76 -9.21
CA MET A 586 4.92 -11.72 -9.55
C MET A 586 6.31 -12.16 -8.99
N PRO A 587 7.46 -11.66 -9.49
CA PRO A 587 8.79 -12.03 -8.99
C PRO A 587 8.98 -11.91 -7.47
N TRP A 588 8.09 -11.15 -6.82
CA TRP A 588 8.18 -10.69 -5.43
C TRP A 588 6.97 -11.03 -4.54
N GLY A 589 5.95 -11.80 -4.96
CA GLY A 589 4.83 -12.11 -4.06
C GLY A 589 3.49 -12.52 -4.68
N PHE A 590 2.50 -12.78 -3.81
CA PHE A 590 1.10 -13.03 -4.17
C PHE A 590 0.32 -11.70 -4.17
N MET A 591 -0.30 -11.32 -5.28
CA MET A 591 -1.16 -10.14 -5.35
C MET A 591 -2.59 -10.48 -4.92
N SER A 592 -3.12 -9.74 -3.95
CA SER A 592 -4.54 -9.76 -3.60
C SER A 592 -4.94 -8.40 -3.04
N ALA A 593 -6.23 -8.10 -2.94
CA ALA A 593 -6.69 -6.85 -2.33
C ALA A 593 -6.21 -6.65 -0.87
N ALA A 594 -5.79 -7.72 -0.19
CA ALA A 594 -5.19 -7.66 1.14
C ALA A 594 -3.64 -7.66 1.09
N ALA A 595 -3.04 -8.21 0.04
CA ALA A 595 -1.60 -8.30 -0.12
C ALA A 595 -1.10 -7.08 -0.89
N GLN A 596 -0.38 -6.20 -0.19
CA GLN A 596 0.11 -4.90 -0.66
C GLN A 596 1.24 -5.00 -1.69
N THR A 597 1.12 -5.95 -2.61
CA THR A 597 2.14 -6.39 -3.55
C THR A 597 2.34 -5.34 -4.66
N GLU A 598 1.36 -4.46 -4.88
CA GLU A 598 1.49 -3.21 -5.65
C GLU A 598 2.51 -2.24 -5.04
N ARG A 599 2.87 -2.36 -3.76
CA ARG A 599 3.94 -1.55 -3.16
C ARG A 599 5.36 -2.03 -3.47
N ARG A 600 5.48 -3.19 -4.15
CA ARG A 600 6.76 -3.82 -4.48
C ARG A 600 7.17 -3.59 -5.94
N ALA A 601 6.32 -2.94 -6.72
CA ALA A 601 6.63 -2.48 -8.05
C ALA A 601 5.91 -1.17 -8.31
N ASN A 602 6.52 -0.29 -9.08
CA ASN A 602 5.94 1.01 -9.38
C ASN A 602 4.88 0.86 -10.49
N PHE A 603 3.66 0.47 -10.13
CA PHE A 603 2.49 0.44 -11.01
C PHE A 603 1.49 1.52 -10.60
N SER A 604 0.71 2.02 -11.57
CA SER A 604 -0.31 3.05 -11.32
C SER A 604 0.22 4.25 -10.51
N GLY A 605 1.49 4.60 -10.73
CA GLY A 605 2.21 5.69 -10.07
C GLY A 605 2.06 7.02 -10.81
N ALA A 606 2.69 8.08 -10.29
CA ALA A 606 2.71 9.41 -10.90
C ALA A 606 3.90 9.63 -11.86
N GLY A 607 4.84 8.69 -11.91
CA GLY A 607 6.08 8.78 -12.67
C GLY A 607 7.02 7.61 -12.33
N THR A 608 8.22 7.63 -12.89
CA THR A 608 9.27 6.68 -12.51
C THR A 608 9.75 6.92 -11.08
N MET A 609 10.36 5.91 -10.48
CA MET A 609 10.98 5.98 -9.15
C MET A 609 12.45 5.55 -9.24
N PRO A 610 13.29 5.90 -8.24
CA PRO A 610 14.65 5.39 -8.18
C PRO A 610 14.66 3.86 -8.22
N VAL A 611 15.56 3.28 -9.01
CA VAL A 611 15.59 1.83 -9.28
C VAL A 611 15.84 0.97 -8.02
N ASP A 612 16.37 1.57 -6.96
CA ASP A 612 16.71 0.96 -5.67
C ASP A 612 15.69 1.28 -4.55
N SER A 613 14.59 1.96 -4.87
CA SER A 613 13.63 2.47 -3.87
C SER A 613 12.69 1.42 -3.28
N MET A 614 12.52 0.26 -3.94
CA MET A 614 11.63 -0.82 -3.50
C MET A 614 12.45 -2.06 -3.15
N ARG A 615 12.87 -2.19 -1.89
CA ARG A 615 13.75 -3.26 -1.40
C ARG A 615 13.16 -4.66 -1.52
N PHE A 616 11.83 -4.77 -1.45
CA PHE A 616 11.10 -6.02 -1.64
C PHE A 616 10.67 -6.26 -3.09
N GLY A 617 10.96 -5.34 -4.01
CA GLY A 617 10.72 -5.47 -5.46
C GLY A 617 11.78 -6.29 -6.19
N ILE A 618 12.26 -7.37 -5.55
CA ILE A 618 13.39 -8.20 -6.00
C ILE A 618 12.90 -9.52 -6.57
N SER A 619 13.53 -9.98 -7.65
CA SER A 619 13.18 -11.23 -8.34
C SER A 619 13.73 -12.48 -7.67
N ALA A 620 13.42 -13.65 -8.25
CA ALA A 620 13.94 -14.95 -7.83
C ALA A 620 15.47 -15.03 -7.78
N TYR A 621 16.17 -14.17 -8.54
CA TYR A 621 17.61 -14.15 -8.70
C TYR A 621 18.28 -12.86 -8.24
N GLY A 622 17.53 -11.94 -7.62
CA GLY A 622 18.10 -10.71 -7.08
C GLY A 622 18.00 -9.47 -7.96
N ALA A 623 17.30 -9.54 -9.10
CA ALA A 623 17.09 -8.40 -9.99
C ALA A 623 15.91 -7.55 -9.49
N TYR A 624 16.09 -6.24 -9.46
CA TYR A 624 15.09 -5.28 -9.02
C TYR A 624 14.27 -4.74 -10.18
N ALA A 625 13.08 -4.22 -9.85
CA ALA A 625 12.19 -3.52 -10.77
C ALA A 625 11.95 -4.31 -12.07
N MET A 626 11.90 -5.65 -11.99
CA MET A 626 11.57 -6.51 -13.13
C MET A 626 10.11 -6.32 -13.58
N ALA A 627 9.32 -5.48 -12.90
CA ALA A 627 8.01 -5.04 -13.35
C ALA A 627 7.68 -3.67 -12.78
N GLY A 628 6.75 -3.00 -13.45
CA GLY A 628 6.44 -1.62 -13.17
C GLY A 628 7.65 -0.74 -13.46
N ASN A 629 7.60 0.51 -13.01
CA ASN A 629 8.58 1.54 -13.32
C ASN A 629 8.61 1.81 -14.83
N VAL A 630 9.38 1.09 -15.66
CA VAL A 630 9.30 1.18 -17.12
C VAL A 630 9.17 -0.21 -17.76
N LYS A 631 8.49 -0.25 -18.91
CA LYS A 631 8.54 -1.41 -19.80
C LYS A 631 9.96 -1.55 -20.33
N GLU A 632 10.41 -2.79 -20.50
CA GLU A 632 11.77 -3.07 -20.92
C GLU A 632 11.85 -3.61 -22.35
N TRP A 633 12.73 -3.00 -23.15
CA TRP A 633 13.11 -3.53 -24.46
C TRP A 633 13.91 -4.83 -24.33
N LEU A 634 13.53 -5.83 -25.13
CA LEU A 634 14.24 -7.10 -25.24
C LEU A 634 14.84 -7.29 -26.64
N ALA A 635 15.82 -8.20 -26.75
CA ALA A 635 16.53 -8.47 -28.00
C ALA A 635 15.64 -9.12 -29.10
N ASN A 636 14.54 -9.77 -28.72
CA ASN A 636 13.73 -10.57 -29.63
C ASN A 636 12.90 -9.71 -30.60
N PRO A 637 13.00 -9.94 -31.91
CA PRO A 637 12.03 -9.42 -32.87
C PRO A 637 10.67 -10.12 -32.71
N ALA A 638 9.58 -9.37 -32.81
CA ALA A 638 8.21 -9.88 -32.84
C ALA A 638 7.30 -8.90 -33.61
N GLY A 639 6.36 -9.41 -34.42
CA GLY A 639 5.58 -8.57 -35.34
C GLY A 639 6.47 -7.69 -36.22
N ASP A 640 6.11 -6.42 -36.34
CA ASP A 640 6.89 -5.41 -37.09
C ASP A 640 7.93 -4.68 -36.22
N GLY A 641 8.31 -5.24 -35.07
CA GLY A 641 9.24 -4.59 -34.15
C GLY A 641 9.92 -5.56 -33.18
N PHE A 642 10.04 -5.14 -31.92
CA PHE A 642 10.78 -5.84 -30.87
C PHE A 642 9.92 -6.03 -29.63
N VAL A 643 10.23 -7.06 -28.86
CA VAL A 643 9.48 -7.44 -27.67
C VAL A 643 9.67 -6.42 -26.55
N VAL A 644 8.56 -6.17 -25.83
CA VAL A 644 8.50 -5.37 -24.61
C VAL A 644 7.77 -6.13 -23.50
N VAL A 645 8.23 -5.98 -22.27
CA VAL A 645 7.74 -6.71 -21.09
C VAL A 645 7.80 -5.84 -19.82
N GLY A 646 7.25 -6.32 -18.71
CA GLY A 646 7.41 -5.71 -17.38
C GLY A 646 6.27 -4.76 -16.98
N GLY A 647 5.59 -4.14 -17.95
CA GLY A 647 4.66 -3.04 -17.68
C GLY A 647 5.39 -1.81 -17.12
N SER A 648 4.66 -0.70 -16.92
CA SER A 648 5.23 0.57 -16.47
C SER A 648 4.46 1.18 -15.29
N TRP A 649 4.96 2.31 -14.78
CA TRP A 649 4.26 3.14 -13.79
C TRP A 649 2.87 3.59 -14.25
N GLN A 650 2.58 3.61 -15.55
CA GLN A 650 1.25 3.97 -16.07
C GLN A 650 0.29 2.78 -16.12
N ASP A 651 0.79 1.56 -16.04
CA ASP A 651 0.00 0.36 -16.23
C ASP A 651 -0.58 -0.17 -14.90
N PRO A 652 -1.71 -0.86 -14.95
CA PRO A 652 -2.17 -1.64 -13.81
C PRO A 652 -1.29 -2.88 -13.61
N ALA A 653 -1.08 -3.26 -12.36
CA ALA A 653 -0.12 -4.31 -11.98
C ALA A 653 -0.35 -5.68 -12.64
N TYR A 654 -1.60 -6.00 -13.04
CA TYR A 654 -1.90 -7.26 -13.72
C TYR A 654 -1.40 -7.36 -15.17
N VAL A 655 -0.93 -6.26 -15.76
CA VAL A 655 -0.37 -6.24 -17.12
C VAL A 655 1.06 -6.78 -17.15
N PHE A 656 1.75 -6.90 -16.01
CA PHE A 656 3.12 -7.41 -15.93
C PHE A 656 3.37 -8.73 -16.70
N SER A 657 2.42 -9.67 -16.64
CA SER A 657 2.57 -10.96 -17.31
C SER A 657 2.45 -10.85 -18.83
N GLY A 658 1.90 -9.75 -19.32
CA GLY A 658 1.72 -9.45 -20.73
C GLY A 658 3.05 -9.33 -21.44
N ILE A 659 3.07 -9.81 -22.68
CA ILE A 659 4.22 -9.69 -23.58
C ILE A 659 3.73 -8.95 -24.81
N GLY A 660 4.31 -7.78 -25.05
CA GLY A 660 4.00 -6.95 -26.20
C GLY A 660 5.11 -6.94 -27.24
N SER A 661 4.84 -6.23 -28.32
CA SER A 661 5.86 -5.83 -29.29
C SER A 661 5.58 -4.44 -29.82
N LEU A 662 6.64 -3.66 -30.03
CA LEU A 662 6.56 -2.29 -30.53
C LEU A 662 7.61 -2.03 -31.62
N PRO A 663 7.34 -1.14 -32.60
CA PRO A 663 8.35 -0.75 -33.60
C PRO A 663 9.62 -0.24 -32.90
N GLY A 664 10.80 -0.62 -33.40
CA GLY A 664 12.08 -0.30 -32.74
C GLY A 664 12.37 1.19 -32.55
N VAL A 665 11.74 2.06 -33.35
CA VAL A 665 11.85 3.53 -33.25
C VAL A 665 10.96 4.15 -32.16
N SER A 666 10.09 3.35 -31.52
CA SER A 666 9.17 3.83 -30.48
C SER A 666 9.97 4.25 -29.25
N ALA A 667 9.64 5.41 -28.68
CA ALA A 667 10.35 5.94 -27.51
C ALA A 667 9.38 6.80 -26.69
N THR A 668 8.98 6.31 -25.51
CA THR A 668 7.96 6.93 -24.66
C THR A 668 8.42 6.98 -23.21
N SER A 669 7.81 7.83 -22.39
CA SER A 669 8.15 7.98 -20.97
C SER A 669 7.89 6.72 -20.11
N ALA A 670 7.36 5.67 -20.72
CA ALA A 670 7.10 4.37 -20.11
C ALA A 670 8.03 3.26 -20.64
N LEU A 671 8.96 3.56 -21.55
CA LEU A 671 9.89 2.58 -22.15
C LEU A 671 11.33 2.87 -21.74
N GLY A 672 11.97 1.87 -21.15
CA GLY A 672 13.40 1.81 -20.85
C GLY A 672 13.93 0.40 -21.12
N PHE A 673 14.99 0.02 -20.41
CA PHE A 673 15.65 -1.27 -20.63
C PHE A 673 16.64 -1.59 -19.51
N ARG A 674 17.11 -2.83 -19.53
CA ARG A 674 18.30 -3.29 -18.80
C ARG A 674 19.19 -4.10 -19.73
N CYS A 675 20.45 -4.31 -19.36
CA CYS A 675 21.37 -5.12 -20.16
C CYS A 675 21.59 -6.52 -19.54
N ALA A 676 22.08 -7.43 -20.37
CA ALA A 676 22.53 -8.77 -20.03
C ALA A 676 23.88 -9.08 -20.69
N ARG A 677 24.58 -10.07 -20.14
CA ARG A 677 25.89 -10.52 -20.59
C ARG A 677 26.03 -12.03 -20.39
N ALA A 678 26.56 -12.74 -21.39
CA ALA A 678 26.87 -14.17 -21.24
C ALA A 678 28.02 -14.39 -20.25
N ALA A 679 27.98 -15.50 -19.49
CA ALA A 679 29.02 -15.83 -18.51
C ALA A 679 30.33 -16.37 -19.15
N GLY A 680 30.37 -16.62 -20.47
CA GLY A 680 31.52 -17.16 -21.19
C GLY A 680 31.59 -16.76 -22.68
N PRO A 681 32.63 -17.15 -23.43
CA PRO A 681 32.77 -16.84 -24.86
C PRO A 681 31.61 -17.40 -25.68
N ALA A 682 31.06 -16.56 -26.56
CA ALA A 682 29.75 -16.70 -27.20
C ALA A 682 29.58 -18.00 -28.01
N ALA A 683 28.87 -18.98 -27.44
CA ALA A 683 28.36 -20.15 -28.16
C ALA A 683 26.92 -19.90 -28.67
N GLY A 684 26.71 -18.83 -29.45
CA GLY A 684 25.42 -18.50 -30.07
C GLY A 684 24.32 -18.07 -29.09
N GLU A 685 23.56 -17.03 -29.45
CA GLU A 685 22.50 -16.47 -28.61
C GLU A 685 21.23 -17.32 -28.67
N ARG A 686 21.22 -18.43 -27.93
CA ARG A 686 20.05 -19.31 -27.84
C ARG A 686 18.87 -18.54 -27.26
N GLY A 687 17.75 -18.53 -27.98
CA GLY A 687 16.54 -17.80 -27.57
C GLY A 687 16.42 -16.36 -28.08
N ALA A 688 17.42 -15.80 -28.79
CA ALA A 688 17.35 -14.44 -29.36
C ALA A 688 16.59 -14.34 -30.70
N GLY A 689 16.14 -15.47 -31.24
CA GLY A 689 15.42 -15.53 -32.51
C GLY A 689 14.09 -14.77 -32.49
N ARG A 690 13.57 -14.48 -33.69
CA ARG A 690 12.24 -13.90 -33.88
C ARG A 690 11.17 -14.77 -33.23
N LEU A 691 10.37 -14.16 -32.36
CA LEU A 691 9.25 -14.81 -31.71
C LEU A 691 7.98 -14.61 -32.53
N LYS A 692 7.22 -15.69 -32.67
CA LYS A 692 5.88 -15.66 -33.26
C LYS A 692 4.86 -15.39 -32.15
N LEU A 693 4.82 -14.13 -31.70
CA LEU A 693 3.83 -13.65 -30.73
C LEU A 693 2.52 -13.20 -31.40
N ASP A 694 2.57 -12.95 -32.70
CA ASP A 694 1.40 -12.49 -33.45
C ASP A 694 0.35 -13.59 -33.51
N ALA A 695 -0.70 -13.46 -32.70
CA ALA A 695 -1.94 -14.16 -32.96
C ALA A 695 -2.51 -13.62 -34.27
N PRO A 696 -2.99 -14.49 -35.19
CA PRO A 696 -3.67 -14.01 -36.39
C PRO A 696 -4.85 -13.13 -35.97
N THR A 697 -4.97 -11.93 -36.56
CA THR A 697 -6.09 -11.03 -36.27
C THR A 697 -7.41 -11.79 -36.47
N PRO A 698 -8.20 -12.00 -35.40
CA PRO A 698 -9.42 -12.78 -35.50
C PRO A 698 -10.44 -12.08 -36.40
N VAL A 699 -11.09 -12.84 -37.27
CA VAL A 699 -12.22 -12.35 -38.07
C VAL A 699 -13.51 -12.81 -37.42
N TYR A 700 -14.19 -11.88 -36.74
CA TYR A 700 -15.48 -12.16 -36.12
C TYR A 700 -16.62 -12.01 -37.12
N ARG A 701 -17.52 -12.99 -37.13
CA ARG A 701 -18.76 -12.98 -37.91
C ARG A 701 -19.93 -12.89 -36.93
N PRO A 702 -20.44 -11.69 -36.62
CA PRO A 702 -21.58 -11.55 -35.75
C PRO A 702 -22.82 -12.20 -36.38
N VAL A 703 -23.73 -12.64 -35.52
CA VAL A 703 -25.05 -13.15 -35.95
C VAL A 703 -25.88 -12.07 -36.65
N ASP A 704 -26.91 -12.49 -37.39
CA ASP A 704 -27.89 -11.58 -37.99
C ASP A 704 -28.88 -11.02 -36.95
N ALA A 705 -29.69 -10.04 -37.36
CA ALA A 705 -30.63 -9.37 -36.46
C ALA A 705 -31.69 -10.33 -35.88
N ALA A 706 -32.20 -11.29 -36.65
CA ALA A 706 -33.20 -12.24 -36.17
C ALA A 706 -32.63 -13.18 -35.11
N THR A 707 -31.40 -13.64 -35.32
CA THR A 707 -30.67 -14.46 -34.35
C THR A 707 -30.31 -13.65 -33.11
N TYR A 708 -29.87 -12.40 -33.25
CA TYR A 708 -29.61 -11.50 -32.14
C TYR A 708 -30.82 -11.33 -31.21
N GLU A 709 -32.03 -11.15 -31.75
CA GLU A 709 -33.27 -11.08 -30.95
C GLU A 709 -33.52 -12.39 -30.18
N THR A 710 -33.11 -13.54 -30.72
CA THR A 710 -33.16 -14.82 -30.01
C THR A 710 -32.16 -14.84 -28.86
N LEU A 711 -30.93 -14.33 -29.06
CA LEU A 711 -29.91 -14.22 -28.00
C LEU A 711 -30.35 -13.28 -26.87
N LEU A 712 -31.06 -12.19 -27.19
CA LEU A 712 -31.60 -11.27 -26.20
C LEU A 712 -32.58 -11.93 -25.22
N SER A 713 -33.26 -13.02 -25.63
CA SER A 713 -34.20 -13.72 -24.75
C SER A 713 -33.57 -14.30 -23.48
N PHE A 714 -32.26 -14.60 -23.50
CA PHE A 714 -31.50 -15.05 -22.33
C PHE A 714 -31.30 -13.95 -21.28
N TYR A 715 -31.40 -12.68 -21.67
CA TYR A 715 -31.18 -11.51 -20.80
C TYR A 715 -32.49 -10.87 -20.34
N ARG A 716 -33.62 -11.57 -20.50
CA ARG A 716 -34.90 -11.13 -19.95
C ARG A 716 -34.81 -11.16 -18.42
N TYR A 717 -35.23 -10.05 -17.81
CA TYR A 717 -35.37 -9.90 -16.37
C TYR A 717 -36.60 -9.03 -16.10
N ASP A 718 -37.14 -9.13 -14.90
CA ASP A 718 -38.25 -8.28 -14.48
C ASP A 718 -37.68 -7.00 -13.87
N ARG A 719 -38.08 -5.85 -14.42
CA ARG A 719 -37.73 -4.53 -13.90
C ARG A 719 -38.33 -4.35 -12.51
N GLN A 720 -37.49 -4.06 -11.52
CA GLN A 720 -37.87 -4.03 -10.11
C GLN A 720 -37.23 -2.84 -9.38
N PRO A 721 -37.78 -1.62 -9.51
CA PRO A 721 -37.37 -0.50 -8.68
C PRO A 721 -37.64 -0.84 -7.22
N SER A 722 -36.57 -0.93 -6.43
CA SER A 722 -36.64 -1.31 -5.01
C SER A 722 -35.72 -0.42 -4.19
N GLY A 723 -36.01 -0.25 -2.90
CA GLY A 723 -35.17 0.53 -2.00
C GLY A 723 -33.83 -0.16 -1.70
N ALA A 724 -32.87 0.62 -1.21
CA ALA A 724 -31.61 0.11 -0.69
C ALA A 724 -31.70 -0.17 0.82
N ARG A 725 -30.89 -1.11 1.30
CA ARG A 725 -30.68 -1.39 2.72
C ARG A 725 -29.24 -1.02 3.12
N GLY A 726 -29.05 -0.71 4.40
CA GLY A 726 -27.71 -0.50 4.98
C GLY A 726 -26.91 0.59 4.29
N VAL A 727 -27.54 1.75 4.04
CA VAL A 727 -26.90 2.88 3.35
C VAL A 727 -25.86 3.51 4.28
N GLU A 728 -24.59 3.39 3.89
CA GLU A 728 -23.48 4.08 4.54
C GLU A 728 -23.02 5.21 3.63
N VAL A 729 -22.92 6.43 4.15
CA VAL A 729 -22.56 7.61 3.36
C VAL A 729 -21.20 8.11 3.78
N VAL A 730 -20.29 8.18 2.81
CA VAL A 730 -18.99 8.82 2.95
C VAL A 730 -19.04 10.18 2.27
N GLU A 731 -18.85 11.22 3.06
CA GLU A 731 -18.84 12.61 2.59
C GLU A 731 -17.41 13.06 2.28
N THR A 732 -17.20 13.60 1.07
CA THR A 732 -15.93 14.23 0.66
C THR A 732 -16.16 15.70 0.28
N ALA A 733 -15.10 16.46 0.03
CA ALA A 733 -15.26 17.84 -0.45
C ALA A 733 -15.96 17.93 -1.82
N ASP A 734 -15.81 16.91 -2.66
CA ASP A 734 -16.24 16.94 -4.07
C ASP A 734 -17.55 16.16 -4.34
N TRP A 735 -17.84 15.11 -3.55
CA TRP A 735 -19.02 14.25 -3.70
C TRP A 735 -19.46 13.60 -2.39
N SER A 736 -20.71 13.12 -2.38
CA SER A 736 -21.21 12.14 -1.43
C SER A 736 -21.14 10.76 -2.07
N ARG A 737 -20.55 9.77 -1.41
CA ARG A 737 -20.51 8.38 -1.86
C ARG A 737 -21.38 7.53 -0.95
N GLU A 738 -22.44 6.98 -1.50
CA GLU A 738 -23.35 6.08 -0.79
C GLU A 738 -23.00 4.63 -1.11
N GLN A 739 -22.71 3.83 -0.09
CA GLN A 739 -22.60 2.39 -0.19
C GLN A 739 -23.98 1.77 0.06
N LEU A 740 -24.47 0.97 -0.88
CA LEU A 740 -25.86 0.52 -0.95
C LEU A 740 -25.93 -1.00 -1.09
N TRP A 741 -26.88 -1.63 -0.41
CA TRP A 741 -27.23 -3.04 -0.63
C TRP A 741 -28.63 -3.15 -1.25
N LEU A 742 -28.70 -3.69 -2.46
CA LEU A 742 -29.92 -3.89 -3.25
C LEU A 742 -30.33 -5.37 -3.25
N ASN A 743 -31.60 -5.64 -3.56
CA ASN A 743 -32.09 -7.00 -3.73
C ASN A 743 -31.51 -7.63 -4.99
N GLY A 744 -30.79 -8.74 -4.85
CA GLY A 744 -30.26 -9.53 -5.95
C GLY A 744 -31.11 -10.75 -6.30
N VAL A 745 -30.67 -11.46 -7.32
CA VAL A 745 -31.32 -12.69 -7.79
C VAL A 745 -31.21 -13.79 -6.72
N GLY A 746 -32.29 -14.55 -6.50
CA GLY A 746 -32.28 -15.70 -5.59
C GLY A 746 -32.10 -15.36 -4.11
N GLY A 747 -32.36 -14.11 -3.70
CA GLY A 747 -32.19 -13.65 -2.32
C GLY A 747 -30.79 -13.18 -1.95
N ASP A 748 -29.85 -13.15 -2.92
CA ASP A 748 -28.54 -12.51 -2.72
C ASP A 748 -28.70 -10.97 -2.59
N SER A 749 -27.65 -10.29 -2.12
CA SER A 749 -27.62 -8.82 -2.04
C SER A 749 -26.57 -8.24 -2.98
N ILE A 750 -26.95 -7.24 -3.78
CA ILE A 750 -26.05 -6.54 -4.70
C ILE A 750 -25.47 -5.33 -3.97
N LEU A 751 -24.14 -5.27 -3.90
CA LEU A 751 -23.43 -4.11 -3.39
C LEU A 751 -23.22 -3.13 -4.54
N ALA A 752 -23.56 -1.86 -4.33
CA ALA A 752 -23.34 -0.79 -5.29
C ALA A 752 -22.91 0.49 -4.57
N TYR A 753 -22.23 1.36 -5.31
CA TYR A 753 -21.81 2.67 -4.86
C TYR A 753 -22.44 3.74 -5.74
N LEU A 754 -23.20 4.66 -5.14
CA LEU A 754 -23.74 5.83 -5.82
C LEU A 754 -22.99 7.08 -5.40
N TYR A 755 -22.40 7.77 -6.36
CA TYR A 755 -21.68 9.02 -6.17
C TYR A 755 -22.56 10.18 -6.62
N LEU A 756 -22.81 11.12 -5.71
CA LEU A 756 -23.55 12.34 -5.97
C LEU A 756 -22.62 13.54 -5.94
N PRO A 757 -22.50 14.30 -7.04
CA PRO A 757 -21.58 15.42 -7.11
C PRO A 757 -22.10 16.63 -6.32
N LYS A 758 -21.20 17.33 -5.62
CA LYS A 758 -21.59 18.51 -4.83
C LYS A 758 -21.68 19.80 -5.64
N ARG A 759 -20.95 19.88 -6.75
CA ARG A 759 -20.83 21.09 -7.58
C ARG A 759 -21.92 21.24 -8.64
N ALA A 760 -22.76 20.22 -8.84
CA ALA A 760 -23.87 20.24 -9.79
C ALA A 760 -25.23 20.25 -9.09
N ALA A 761 -26.24 20.75 -9.79
CA ALA A 761 -27.63 20.67 -9.34
C ALA A 761 -28.30 19.41 -9.93
N PRO A 762 -29.16 18.72 -9.16
CA PRO A 762 -30.00 17.66 -9.70
C PRO A 762 -31.04 18.22 -10.68
N PRO A 763 -31.60 17.38 -11.59
CA PRO A 763 -31.33 15.96 -11.72
C PRO A 763 -29.98 15.68 -12.44
N PHE A 764 -29.23 14.70 -11.94
CA PHE A 764 -27.87 14.41 -12.41
C PHE A 764 -27.87 13.47 -13.62
N GLN A 765 -27.07 13.83 -14.62
CA GLN A 765 -26.58 12.85 -15.59
C GLN A 765 -25.73 11.82 -14.87
N THR A 766 -25.92 10.53 -15.17
CA THR A 766 -25.28 9.45 -14.41
C THR A 766 -24.46 8.53 -15.30
N LEU A 767 -23.21 8.28 -14.86
CA LEU A 767 -22.31 7.30 -15.47
C LEU A 767 -22.49 5.96 -14.76
N VAL A 768 -22.97 4.95 -15.47
CA VAL A 768 -23.06 3.57 -15.00
C VAL A 768 -21.72 2.89 -15.27
N TYR A 769 -20.96 2.65 -14.21
CA TYR A 769 -19.57 2.20 -14.28
C TYR A 769 -19.45 0.68 -14.18
N VAL A 770 -18.70 0.09 -15.12
CA VAL A 770 -18.31 -1.32 -15.11
C VAL A 770 -16.78 -1.44 -15.00
N ALA A 771 -16.35 -1.95 -13.85
CA ALA A 771 -14.96 -2.09 -13.44
C ALA A 771 -14.12 -3.05 -14.32
N SER A 772 -12.80 -2.93 -14.23
CA SER A 772 -11.83 -3.83 -14.86
C SER A 772 -11.73 -5.18 -14.15
N ALA A 773 -10.96 -6.11 -14.72
CA ALA A 773 -10.70 -7.42 -14.10
C ALA A 773 -10.01 -7.29 -12.74
N GLY A 774 -9.34 -6.15 -12.47
CA GLY A 774 -8.71 -5.90 -11.20
C GLY A 774 -9.69 -5.86 -10.02
N ALA A 775 -10.98 -5.60 -10.26
CA ALA A 775 -12.00 -5.65 -9.23
C ALA A 775 -12.29 -7.06 -8.68
N PHE A 776 -11.82 -8.12 -9.34
CA PHE A 776 -11.95 -9.50 -8.85
C PHE A 776 -10.84 -9.92 -7.90
N PHE A 777 -9.70 -9.24 -7.94
CA PHE A 777 -8.47 -9.74 -7.32
C PHE A 777 -7.73 -8.69 -6.50
N PHE A 778 -7.68 -7.44 -6.96
CA PHE A 778 -6.67 -6.48 -6.51
C PHE A 778 -7.25 -5.25 -5.81
N GLN A 779 -8.39 -4.73 -6.24
CA GLN A 779 -8.89 -3.45 -5.74
C GLN A 779 -10.41 -3.46 -5.59
N PRO A 780 -10.97 -2.85 -4.52
CA PRO A 780 -12.41 -2.61 -4.43
C PRO A 780 -12.93 -1.76 -5.60
N VAL A 781 -14.15 -2.02 -6.04
CA VAL A 781 -14.79 -1.29 -7.15
C VAL A 781 -14.90 0.21 -6.86
N TRP A 782 -15.15 0.61 -5.61
CA TRP A 782 -15.27 2.02 -5.25
C TRP A 782 -13.97 2.79 -5.50
N GLN A 783 -12.83 2.19 -5.17
CA GLN A 783 -11.51 2.82 -5.36
C GLN A 783 -11.25 3.03 -6.85
N GLN A 784 -11.50 1.99 -7.65
CA GLN A 784 -11.34 2.10 -9.10
C GLN A 784 -12.28 3.13 -9.74
N ALA A 785 -13.52 3.24 -9.25
CA ALA A 785 -14.46 4.25 -9.73
C ALA A 785 -13.95 5.67 -9.44
N GLU A 786 -13.33 5.91 -8.29
CA GLU A 786 -12.74 7.21 -7.95
C GLU A 786 -11.49 7.51 -8.78
N ASP A 787 -10.61 6.52 -8.99
CA ASP A 787 -9.40 6.68 -9.79
C ASP A 787 -9.71 7.01 -11.26
N VAL A 788 -10.75 6.37 -11.82
CA VAL A 788 -11.09 6.47 -13.25
C VAL A 788 -12.09 7.58 -13.51
N LEU A 789 -13.09 7.77 -12.64
CA LEU A 789 -14.21 8.69 -12.86
C LEU A 789 -14.24 9.88 -11.91
N GLY A 790 -13.31 9.97 -10.95
CA GLY A 790 -13.18 11.10 -10.02
C GLY A 790 -13.28 12.47 -10.70
N PRO A 791 -12.52 12.74 -11.79
CA PRO A 791 -12.64 14.00 -12.52
C PRO A 791 -14.05 14.26 -13.08
N HIS A 792 -14.76 13.23 -13.55
CA HIS A 792 -16.12 13.36 -14.06
C HIS A 792 -17.12 13.68 -12.94
N ILE A 793 -16.95 13.08 -11.75
CA ILE A 793 -17.75 13.39 -10.56
C ILE A 793 -17.51 14.84 -10.13
N LYS A 794 -16.25 15.30 -10.08
CA LYS A 794 -15.89 16.69 -9.77
C LYS A 794 -16.50 17.69 -10.74
N THR A 795 -16.64 17.31 -12.02
CA THR A 795 -17.30 18.13 -13.04
C THR A 795 -18.82 18.01 -13.05
N GLY A 796 -19.41 17.29 -12.10
CA GLY A 796 -20.83 17.35 -11.81
C GLY A 796 -21.70 16.21 -12.38
N ARG A 797 -21.10 15.06 -12.71
CA ARG A 797 -21.85 13.85 -13.08
C ARG A 797 -21.96 12.89 -11.91
N ALA A 798 -23.11 12.25 -11.73
CA ALA A 798 -23.24 11.15 -10.79
C ALA A 798 -22.60 9.88 -11.35
N VAL A 799 -22.22 8.94 -10.48
CA VAL A 799 -21.67 7.64 -10.88
C VAL A 799 -22.40 6.53 -10.12
N LEU A 800 -22.87 5.51 -10.82
CA LEU A 800 -23.32 4.25 -10.22
C LEU A 800 -22.26 3.17 -10.53
N ALA A 801 -21.57 2.67 -9.51
CA ALA A 801 -20.59 1.60 -9.64
C ALA A 801 -21.08 0.31 -8.97
N VAL A 802 -21.22 -0.77 -9.73
CA VAL A 802 -21.81 -2.03 -9.24
C VAL A 802 -20.72 -3.05 -8.91
N VAL A 803 -20.82 -3.68 -7.74
CA VAL A 803 -19.95 -4.79 -7.34
C VAL A 803 -20.62 -6.10 -7.74
N PHE A 804 -20.17 -6.68 -8.85
CA PHE A 804 -20.69 -7.94 -9.33
C PHE A 804 -20.30 -9.10 -8.42
N LYS A 805 -21.11 -10.17 -8.42
CA LYS A 805 -20.75 -11.39 -7.70
C LYS A 805 -19.36 -11.89 -8.11
N GLY A 806 -18.52 -12.18 -7.13
CA GLY A 806 -17.13 -12.57 -7.31
C GLY A 806 -16.11 -11.45 -7.22
N MET A 807 -16.53 -10.19 -7.24
CA MET A 807 -15.63 -9.04 -7.04
C MET A 807 -15.27 -8.86 -5.56
N VAL A 808 -14.21 -8.09 -5.29
CA VAL A 808 -13.82 -7.67 -3.94
C VAL A 808 -15.01 -7.00 -3.24
N GLY A 809 -15.33 -7.45 -2.02
CA GLY A 809 -16.54 -7.07 -1.29
C GLY A 809 -17.74 -7.99 -1.51
N ARG A 810 -17.76 -8.79 -2.59
CA ARG A 810 -18.76 -9.84 -2.88
C ARG A 810 -18.11 -11.11 -3.43
N ALA A 811 -17.02 -11.55 -2.80
CA ALA A 811 -16.19 -12.65 -3.27
C ALA A 811 -16.95 -13.98 -3.39
N TRP A 812 -16.43 -14.87 -4.24
CA TRP A 812 -16.95 -16.24 -4.31
C TRP A 812 -16.62 -17.03 -3.03
N PRO A 813 -17.42 -18.06 -2.70
CA PRO A 813 -17.01 -19.07 -1.73
C PRO A 813 -15.64 -19.67 -2.09
N ALA A 814 -14.87 -20.10 -1.08
CA ALA A 814 -13.49 -20.59 -1.26
C ALA A 814 -13.38 -21.80 -2.21
N ASP A 815 -14.44 -22.60 -2.33
CA ASP A 815 -14.52 -23.78 -3.20
C ASP A 815 -15.04 -23.48 -4.62
N PHE A 816 -15.34 -22.21 -4.92
CA PHE A 816 -15.88 -21.83 -6.22
C PHE A 816 -14.85 -21.97 -7.34
N VAL A 817 -15.24 -22.70 -8.38
CA VAL A 817 -14.46 -22.83 -9.62
C VAL A 817 -15.14 -22.03 -10.72
N LEU A 818 -14.38 -21.09 -11.31
CA LEU A 818 -14.83 -20.30 -12.44
C LEU A 818 -15.22 -21.24 -13.61
N PRO A 819 -16.43 -21.11 -14.18
CA PRO A 819 -16.88 -22.01 -15.22
C PRO A 819 -16.07 -21.82 -16.51
N PRO A 820 -15.78 -22.89 -17.27
CA PRO A 820 -15.17 -22.78 -18.60
C PRO A 820 -16.00 -21.89 -19.51
N THR A 821 -15.36 -21.05 -20.33
CA THR A 821 -16.05 -20.13 -21.24
C THR A 821 -17.04 -20.83 -22.20
N PRO A 822 -16.77 -22.04 -22.77
CA PRO A 822 -17.74 -22.70 -23.65
C PRO A 822 -18.75 -23.52 -22.84
N SER A 823 -19.43 -22.91 -21.87
CA SER A 823 -20.39 -23.62 -21.01
C SER A 823 -21.63 -22.79 -20.69
N VAL A 824 -22.74 -23.49 -20.43
CA VAL A 824 -23.99 -22.89 -19.95
C VAL A 824 -23.77 -22.15 -18.63
N ARG A 825 -22.93 -22.69 -17.73
CA ARG A 825 -22.60 -22.03 -16.45
C ARG A 825 -21.90 -20.68 -16.64
N PHE A 826 -21.03 -20.55 -17.64
CA PHE A 826 -20.40 -19.27 -17.94
C PHE A 826 -21.39 -18.27 -18.54
N ARG A 827 -22.29 -18.75 -19.40
CA ARG A 827 -23.41 -17.93 -19.89
C ARG A 827 -24.33 -17.44 -18.77
N ASP A 828 -24.71 -18.32 -17.85
CA ASP A 828 -25.56 -17.95 -16.72
C ASP A 828 -24.86 -16.92 -15.81
N LEU A 829 -23.53 -16.98 -15.70
CA LEU A 829 -22.73 -15.94 -15.03
C LEU A 829 -22.80 -14.58 -15.76
N MET A 830 -22.83 -14.56 -17.09
CA MET A 830 -23.01 -13.31 -17.86
C MET A 830 -24.40 -12.72 -17.63
N VAL A 831 -25.42 -13.57 -17.70
CA VAL A 831 -26.81 -13.17 -17.47
C VAL A 831 -27.00 -12.67 -16.04
N LEU A 832 -26.42 -13.34 -15.04
CA LEU A 832 -26.44 -12.90 -13.65
C LEU A 832 -25.88 -11.48 -13.51
N HIS A 833 -24.64 -11.24 -13.96
CA HIS A 833 -24.02 -9.93 -13.85
C HIS A 833 -24.77 -8.85 -14.64
N ALA A 834 -25.29 -9.17 -15.83
CA ALA A 834 -26.14 -8.23 -16.57
C ALA A 834 -27.41 -7.89 -15.78
N THR A 835 -28.04 -8.88 -15.16
CA THR A 835 -29.24 -8.69 -14.32
C THR A 835 -28.91 -7.83 -13.09
N GLU A 836 -27.78 -8.08 -12.41
CA GLU A 836 -27.35 -7.27 -11.27
C GLU A 836 -27.13 -5.80 -11.65
N LEU A 837 -26.51 -5.53 -12.81
CA LEU A 837 -26.33 -4.17 -13.31
C LEU A 837 -27.69 -3.49 -13.54
N ARG A 838 -28.61 -4.19 -14.17
CA ARG A 838 -29.93 -3.64 -14.52
C ARG A 838 -30.81 -3.39 -13.30
N LEU A 839 -30.77 -4.27 -12.29
CA LEU A 839 -31.41 -4.04 -10.98
C LEU A 839 -30.80 -2.83 -10.25
N ALA A 840 -29.50 -2.60 -10.37
CA ALA A 840 -28.87 -1.40 -9.83
C ALA A 840 -29.29 -0.12 -10.58
N ILE A 841 -29.57 -0.21 -11.88
CA ILE A 841 -30.16 0.92 -12.64
C ILE A 841 -31.63 1.12 -12.28
N ASP A 842 -32.39 0.04 -12.01
CA ASP A 842 -33.77 0.14 -11.52
C ASP A 842 -33.84 0.89 -10.19
N TYR A 843 -32.83 0.74 -9.33
CA TYR A 843 -32.71 1.53 -8.10
C TYR A 843 -32.62 3.04 -8.39
N LEU A 844 -31.93 3.47 -9.45
CA LEU A 844 -31.83 4.90 -9.81
C LEU A 844 -33.19 5.53 -10.11
N GLU A 845 -34.18 4.73 -10.53
CA GLU A 845 -35.55 5.21 -10.77
C GLU A 845 -36.27 5.62 -9.49
N THR A 846 -35.79 5.14 -8.35
CA THR A 846 -36.27 5.55 -7.03
C THR A 846 -35.64 6.85 -6.54
N ARG A 847 -34.65 7.38 -7.26
CA ARG A 847 -33.87 8.57 -6.89
C ARG A 847 -34.32 9.78 -7.72
N GLY A 848 -35.08 10.68 -7.09
CA GLY A 848 -35.63 11.87 -7.77
C GLY A 848 -34.56 12.86 -8.25
N GLU A 849 -33.35 12.75 -7.72
CA GLU A 849 -32.17 13.52 -8.10
C GLU A 849 -31.39 12.96 -9.30
N ILE A 850 -31.82 11.83 -9.89
CA ILE A 850 -31.15 11.20 -11.04
C ILE A 850 -31.98 11.40 -12.31
N ASP A 851 -31.33 11.83 -13.39
CA ASP A 851 -31.95 11.96 -14.71
C ASP A 851 -31.86 10.63 -15.48
N MET A 852 -32.95 9.85 -15.44
CA MET A 852 -33.04 8.56 -16.12
C MET A 852 -32.97 8.67 -17.66
N GLU A 853 -33.16 9.85 -18.24
CA GLU A 853 -33.00 10.06 -19.68
C GLU A 853 -31.55 10.37 -20.08
N ARG A 854 -30.63 10.49 -19.11
CA ARG A 854 -29.22 10.88 -19.34
C ARG A 854 -28.24 9.93 -18.65
N LEU A 855 -28.35 8.65 -18.99
CA LEU A 855 -27.44 7.61 -18.55
C LEU A 855 -26.35 7.32 -19.60
N ALA A 856 -25.10 7.17 -19.16
CA ALA A 856 -24.02 6.65 -19.99
C ALA A 856 -23.45 5.36 -19.39
N TYR A 857 -23.23 4.36 -20.24
CA TYR A 857 -22.44 3.18 -19.89
C TYR A 857 -20.96 3.51 -20.02
N VAL A 858 -20.19 3.37 -18.94
CA VAL A 858 -18.74 3.60 -18.94
C VAL A 858 -18.05 2.35 -18.45
N ALA A 859 -17.18 1.76 -19.26
CA ALA A 859 -16.52 0.52 -18.91
C ALA A 859 -15.02 0.55 -19.19
N LEU A 860 -14.27 -0.11 -18.31
CA LEU A 860 -12.81 -0.16 -18.34
C LEU A 860 -12.32 -1.59 -18.59
N SER A 861 -11.39 -1.78 -19.54
CA SER A 861 -10.65 -3.03 -19.76
C SER A 861 -11.60 -4.24 -19.91
N PHE A 862 -11.58 -5.20 -18.98
CA PHE A 862 -12.52 -6.30 -18.87
C PHE A 862 -13.98 -5.87 -19.01
N GLY A 863 -14.37 -4.75 -18.41
CA GLY A 863 -15.71 -4.18 -18.54
C GLY A 863 -16.03 -3.79 -19.98
N ALA A 864 -15.03 -3.26 -20.70
CA ALA A 864 -15.16 -2.80 -22.08
C ALA A 864 -15.04 -3.92 -23.12
N GLY A 865 -14.50 -5.08 -22.75
CA GLY A 865 -14.37 -6.27 -23.61
C GLY A 865 -15.33 -7.40 -23.22
N SER A 866 -15.13 -7.99 -22.03
CA SER A 866 -15.86 -9.17 -21.55
C SER A 866 -17.27 -8.89 -21.05
N ARG A 867 -17.62 -7.62 -20.80
CA ARG A 867 -18.97 -7.18 -20.37
C ARG A 867 -19.62 -6.26 -21.40
N LEU A 868 -19.08 -6.21 -22.61
CA LEU A 868 -19.57 -5.36 -23.70
C LEU A 868 -21.05 -5.59 -24.01
N SER A 869 -21.54 -6.83 -23.91
CA SER A 869 -22.95 -7.15 -24.12
C SER A 869 -23.89 -6.36 -23.21
N PHE A 870 -23.43 -5.85 -22.06
CA PHE A 870 -24.26 -5.14 -21.09
C PHE A 870 -24.76 -3.80 -21.63
N ALA A 871 -23.96 -3.15 -22.47
CA ALA A 871 -24.36 -1.94 -23.18
C ALA A 871 -25.39 -2.19 -24.30
N ALA A 872 -25.56 -3.45 -24.73
CA ALA A 872 -26.50 -3.82 -25.79
C ALA A 872 -27.85 -4.32 -25.25
N VAL A 873 -27.88 -4.91 -24.05
CA VAL A 873 -29.07 -5.54 -23.46
C VAL A 873 -29.94 -4.60 -22.63
N ASP A 874 -29.50 -3.36 -22.40
CA ASP A 874 -30.27 -2.31 -21.73
C ASP A 874 -30.41 -1.08 -22.64
N ASP A 875 -31.63 -0.61 -22.82
CA ASP A 875 -31.99 0.46 -23.76
C ASP A 875 -32.02 1.86 -23.13
N ARG A 876 -31.76 1.97 -21.83
CA ARG A 876 -31.76 3.25 -21.09
C ARG A 876 -30.51 4.08 -21.33
N TYR A 877 -29.43 3.50 -21.84
CA TYR A 877 -28.21 4.25 -22.13
C TYR A 877 -28.39 5.20 -23.32
N ARG A 878 -27.88 6.42 -23.19
CA ARG A 878 -27.77 7.41 -24.27
C ARG A 878 -26.35 7.61 -24.77
N SER A 879 -25.36 7.04 -24.10
CA SER A 879 -23.95 7.10 -24.50
C SER A 879 -23.19 5.90 -23.99
N VAL A 880 -22.15 5.51 -24.71
CA VAL A 880 -21.26 4.40 -24.34
C VAL A 880 -19.81 4.87 -24.43
N VAL A 881 -19.04 4.66 -23.36
CA VAL A 881 -17.60 4.97 -23.30
C VAL A 881 -16.87 3.69 -22.93
N LEU A 882 -15.93 3.29 -23.80
CA LEU A 882 -15.15 2.07 -23.66
C LEU A 882 -13.67 2.45 -23.55
N ILE A 883 -13.04 2.15 -22.42
CA ILE A 883 -11.64 2.51 -22.13
C ILE A 883 -10.81 1.22 -22.12
N GLY A 884 -9.70 1.18 -22.86
CA GLY A 884 -8.83 0.00 -22.98
C GLY A 884 -9.58 -1.20 -23.53
N ALA A 885 -10.38 -1.00 -24.58
CA ALA A 885 -11.37 -1.97 -25.06
C ALA A 885 -10.80 -2.92 -26.13
N GLY A 886 -11.21 -4.19 -26.10
CA GLY A 886 -10.89 -5.16 -27.15
C GLY A 886 -11.68 -6.44 -27.02
N ILE A 887 -11.70 -7.25 -28.09
CA ILE A 887 -12.22 -8.61 -28.03
C ILE A 887 -11.04 -9.55 -27.79
N ASP A 888 -11.03 -10.17 -26.62
CA ASP A 888 -10.05 -11.18 -26.26
C ASP A 888 -10.44 -12.55 -26.84
N GLU A 889 -9.68 -13.03 -27.82
CA GLU A 889 -9.85 -14.33 -28.46
C GLU A 889 -9.78 -15.51 -27.48
N ARG A 890 -9.06 -15.36 -26.36
CA ARG A 890 -8.97 -16.38 -25.29
C ARG A 890 -10.31 -16.61 -24.61
N MET A 891 -11.17 -15.58 -24.61
CA MET A 891 -12.51 -15.60 -24.01
C MET A 891 -13.63 -15.89 -25.03
N GLN A 892 -13.30 -15.99 -26.32
CA GLN A 892 -14.29 -16.23 -27.38
C GLN A 892 -14.68 -17.70 -27.63
N PRO A 893 -14.03 -18.75 -27.08
CA PRO A 893 -14.64 -20.08 -27.02
C PRO A 893 -15.80 -20.00 -26.01
N THR A 894 -16.93 -19.42 -26.42
CA THR A 894 -18.10 -19.17 -25.59
C THR A 894 -19.37 -19.47 -26.38
N LEU A 895 -20.48 -19.67 -25.67
CA LEU A 895 -21.78 -19.86 -26.33
C LEU A 895 -22.22 -18.57 -27.03
N PRO A 896 -22.98 -18.63 -28.14
CA PRO A 896 -23.36 -17.45 -28.92
C PRO A 896 -23.99 -16.32 -28.10
N GLU A 897 -24.83 -16.66 -27.11
CA GLU A 897 -25.51 -15.70 -26.24
C GLU A 897 -24.59 -15.05 -25.16
N ALA A 898 -23.36 -15.55 -24.99
CA ALA A 898 -22.33 -14.97 -24.13
C ALA A 898 -21.14 -14.40 -24.93
N ALA A 899 -21.19 -14.47 -26.28
CA ALA A 899 -20.14 -13.99 -27.16
C ALA A 899 -20.27 -12.48 -27.42
N ASN A 900 -19.41 -11.66 -26.81
CA ASN A 900 -19.48 -10.20 -26.91
C ASN A 900 -19.45 -9.68 -28.36
N PHE A 901 -18.76 -10.37 -29.28
CA PHE A 901 -18.73 -9.99 -30.69
C PHE A 901 -20.11 -10.07 -31.38
N ASN A 902 -21.04 -10.90 -30.87
CA ASN A 902 -22.42 -10.97 -31.37
C ASN A 902 -23.26 -9.76 -30.94
N PHE A 903 -22.91 -9.11 -29.84
CA PHE A 903 -23.64 -7.97 -29.28
C PHE A 903 -23.07 -6.63 -29.73
N ALA A 904 -21.77 -6.56 -30.02
CA ALA A 904 -21.08 -5.32 -30.40
C ALA A 904 -21.79 -4.52 -31.53
N PRO A 905 -22.27 -5.14 -32.63
CA PRO A 905 -22.95 -4.40 -33.70
C PRO A 905 -24.33 -3.84 -33.32
N TYR A 906 -24.88 -4.24 -32.17
CA TYR A 906 -26.23 -3.91 -31.73
C TYR A 906 -26.25 -2.92 -30.56
N ILE A 907 -25.09 -2.42 -30.13
CA ILE A 907 -25.00 -1.26 -29.23
C ILE A 907 -25.48 -0.04 -30.01
N LYS A 908 -26.68 0.45 -29.67
CA LYS A 908 -27.38 1.54 -30.38
C LYS A 908 -26.86 2.94 -30.03
N PRO A 909 -26.52 3.27 -28.77
CA PRO A 909 -26.09 4.63 -28.44
C PRO A 909 -24.76 5.00 -29.11
N PRO A 910 -24.46 6.31 -29.29
CA PRO A 910 -23.13 6.74 -29.70
C PRO A 910 -22.05 6.15 -28.79
N LYS A 911 -20.93 5.71 -29.39
CA LYS A 911 -19.81 5.12 -28.66
C LYS A 911 -18.47 5.81 -28.88
N LEU A 912 -17.83 6.19 -27.78
CA LEU A 912 -16.43 6.60 -27.73
C LEU A 912 -15.55 5.42 -27.28
N VAL A 913 -14.52 5.11 -28.05
CA VAL A 913 -13.48 4.12 -27.69
C VAL A 913 -12.18 4.86 -27.41
N VAL A 914 -11.59 4.64 -26.24
CA VAL A 914 -10.32 5.26 -25.83
C VAL A 914 -9.31 4.16 -25.51
N ASN A 915 -8.29 4.02 -26.34
CA ASN A 915 -7.27 2.97 -26.19
C ASN A 915 -5.87 3.57 -26.26
N GLY A 916 -4.93 2.97 -25.52
CA GLY A 916 -3.51 3.27 -25.68
C GLY A 916 -2.94 2.54 -26.88
N ARG A 917 -1.98 3.17 -27.58
CA ARG A 917 -1.27 2.49 -28.68
C ARG A 917 -0.33 1.38 -28.21
N LEU A 918 0.10 1.43 -26.95
CA LEU A 918 1.00 0.45 -26.33
C LEU A 918 0.26 -0.55 -25.43
N ASP A 919 -1.06 -0.72 -25.65
CA ASP A 919 -1.88 -1.65 -24.88
C ASP A 919 -1.45 -3.10 -25.16
N GLU A 920 -0.87 -3.78 -24.16
CA GLU A 920 -0.44 -5.18 -24.25
C GLU A 920 -1.57 -6.16 -23.95
N GLU A 921 -2.62 -5.72 -23.23
CA GLU A 921 -3.75 -6.57 -22.88
C GLU A 921 -4.81 -6.55 -23.99
N HIS A 922 -5.03 -5.41 -24.64
CA HIS A 922 -5.81 -5.30 -25.87
C HIS A 922 -5.01 -4.62 -26.99
N PRO A 923 -4.01 -5.32 -27.57
CA PRO A 923 -3.22 -4.76 -28.67
C PRO A 923 -4.10 -4.27 -29.80
N TRP A 924 -3.73 -3.11 -30.34
CA TRP A 924 -4.57 -2.40 -31.30
C TRP A 924 -4.97 -3.29 -32.47
N ASN A 925 -4.02 -3.96 -33.12
CA ASN A 925 -4.29 -4.71 -34.35
C ASN A 925 -5.04 -6.03 -34.13
N THR A 926 -4.86 -6.71 -33.00
CA THR A 926 -5.36 -8.08 -32.80
C THR A 926 -6.61 -8.16 -31.93
N ARG A 927 -6.88 -7.16 -31.08
CA ARG A 927 -8.05 -7.17 -30.17
C ARG A 927 -8.91 -5.92 -30.25
N ALA A 928 -8.32 -4.73 -30.24
CA ALA A 928 -9.08 -3.47 -30.23
C ALA A 928 -9.66 -3.08 -31.59
N LEU A 929 -8.89 -3.21 -32.67
CA LEU A 929 -9.33 -2.92 -34.04
C LEU A 929 -10.45 -3.87 -34.51
N PRO A 930 -10.40 -5.19 -34.23
CA PRO A 930 -11.54 -6.07 -34.48
C PRO A 930 -12.82 -5.62 -33.78
N LEU A 931 -12.75 -5.22 -32.50
CA LEU A 931 -13.89 -4.66 -31.80
C LEU A 931 -14.38 -3.38 -32.46
N TRP A 932 -13.47 -2.45 -32.74
CA TRP A 932 -13.77 -1.19 -33.42
C TRP A 932 -14.54 -1.40 -34.73
N ASN A 933 -14.12 -2.38 -35.53
CA ASN A 933 -14.74 -2.71 -36.81
C ASN A 933 -16.15 -3.30 -36.67
N LEU A 934 -16.44 -4.02 -35.57
CA LEU A 934 -17.77 -4.56 -35.31
C LEU A 934 -18.78 -3.52 -34.83
N LEU A 935 -18.32 -2.48 -34.12
CA LEU A 935 -19.20 -1.42 -33.62
C LEU A 935 -19.75 -0.59 -34.80
N ARG A 936 -21.07 -0.32 -34.79
CA ARG A 936 -21.73 0.50 -35.82
C ARG A 936 -21.67 1.99 -35.47
N GLU A 937 -21.93 2.84 -36.46
CA GLU A 937 -22.05 4.30 -36.29
C GLU A 937 -23.30 4.68 -35.48
N PRO A 938 -23.29 5.79 -34.72
CA PRO A 938 -22.23 6.82 -34.62
C PRO A 938 -21.11 6.45 -33.62
N LYS A 939 -19.86 6.71 -34.04
CA LYS A 939 -18.69 6.06 -33.45
C LYS A 939 -17.42 6.92 -33.50
N GLU A 940 -16.77 7.12 -32.35
CA GLU A 940 -15.56 7.94 -32.19
C GLU A 940 -14.41 7.15 -31.56
N LEU A 941 -13.17 7.42 -31.98
CA LEU A 941 -11.96 6.76 -31.52
C LEU A 941 -10.94 7.79 -31.02
N VAL A 942 -10.36 7.52 -29.86
CA VAL A 942 -9.17 8.19 -29.34
C VAL A 942 -8.09 7.15 -29.16
N LEU A 943 -7.04 7.24 -29.97
CA LEU A 943 -5.82 6.47 -29.80
C LEU A 943 -4.77 7.34 -29.14
N VAL A 944 -4.37 6.95 -27.93
CA VAL A 944 -3.46 7.72 -27.10
C VAL A 944 -2.03 7.24 -27.35
N ASP A 945 -1.21 8.13 -27.92
CA ASP A 945 0.18 7.85 -28.22
C ASP A 945 0.99 7.69 -26.94
N GLY A 946 1.80 6.63 -26.88
CA GLY A 946 2.66 6.32 -25.74
C GLY A 946 1.95 5.86 -24.46
N ALA A 947 0.63 5.71 -24.50
CA ALA A 947 -0.14 5.12 -23.41
C ALA A 947 -0.24 3.59 -23.52
N GLY A 948 -0.20 2.93 -22.37
CA GLY A 948 -0.43 1.49 -22.21
C GLY A 948 -1.90 1.10 -22.13
N HIS A 949 -2.21 0.08 -21.32
CA HIS A 949 -3.56 -0.49 -21.26
C HIS A 949 -4.61 0.46 -20.67
N HIS A 950 -4.21 1.26 -19.68
CA HIS A 950 -5.03 2.34 -19.13
C HIS A 950 -4.45 3.67 -19.60
N PRO A 951 -5.11 4.36 -20.55
CA PRO A 951 -4.65 5.67 -20.97
C PRO A 951 -4.60 6.66 -19.79
N PRO A 952 -3.59 7.54 -19.70
CA PRO A 952 -3.49 8.52 -18.60
C PRO A 952 -4.70 9.45 -18.53
N VAL A 953 -5.07 9.84 -17.31
CA VAL A 953 -6.24 10.68 -16.99
C VAL A 953 -6.21 12.00 -17.76
N GLU A 954 -5.04 12.62 -17.88
CA GLU A 954 -4.82 13.89 -18.58
C GLU A 954 -5.14 13.79 -20.08
N GLN A 955 -5.01 12.59 -20.65
CA GLN A 955 -5.17 12.35 -22.08
C GLN A 955 -6.57 11.83 -22.43
N HIS A 956 -7.23 11.07 -21.54
CA HIS A 956 -8.56 10.52 -21.81
C HIS A 956 -9.73 11.33 -21.25
N ILE A 957 -9.57 12.07 -20.15
CA ILE A 957 -10.68 12.83 -19.56
C ILE A 957 -11.22 13.92 -20.50
N PRO A 958 -10.39 14.76 -21.15
CA PRO A 958 -10.90 15.80 -22.04
C PRO A 958 -11.79 15.28 -23.19
N PRO A 959 -11.37 14.26 -23.98
CA PRO A 959 -12.24 13.75 -25.05
C PRO A 959 -13.49 13.04 -24.52
N ILE A 960 -13.42 12.29 -23.40
CA ILE A 960 -14.62 11.69 -22.79
C ILE A 960 -15.60 12.75 -22.34
N LYS A 961 -15.13 13.81 -21.67
CA LYS A 961 -15.98 14.93 -21.25
C LYS A 961 -16.65 15.58 -22.45
N ALA A 962 -15.89 15.90 -23.50
CA ALA A 962 -16.43 16.54 -24.70
C ALA A 962 -17.48 15.65 -25.40
N PHE A 963 -17.25 14.35 -25.44
CA PHE A 963 -18.20 13.38 -25.98
C PHE A 963 -19.49 13.34 -25.16
N LEU A 964 -19.39 13.17 -23.83
CA LEU A 964 -20.54 13.14 -22.93
C LEU A 964 -21.34 14.45 -22.95
N ASP A 965 -20.68 15.61 -23.06
CA ASP A 965 -21.35 16.91 -23.18
C ASP A 965 -22.17 17.01 -24.48
N ARG A 966 -21.72 16.38 -25.57
CA ARG A 966 -22.48 16.33 -26.83
C ARG A 966 -23.64 15.35 -26.79
N THR A 967 -23.48 14.20 -26.12
CA THR A 967 -24.44 13.09 -26.20
C THR A 967 -25.46 13.07 -25.05
N LEU A 968 -25.08 13.55 -23.86
CA LEU A 968 -25.99 13.72 -22.71
C LEU A 968 -26.41 15.19 -22.50
N GLY A 969 -25.71 16.13 -23.13
CA GLY A 969 -25.82 17.56 -22.86
C GLY A 969 -24.78 18.03 -21.82
N PRO A 970 -24.56 19.35 -21.68
CA PRO A 970 -23.65 19.90 -20.68
C PRO A 970 -24.19 19.70 -19.27
N VAL A 971 -23.27 19.60 -18.30
CA VAL A 971 -23.63 19.55 -16.87
C VAL A 971 -24.17 20.89 -16.38
N VAL A 972 -25.23 20.85 -15.58
CA VAL A 972 -25.80 22.03 -14.92
C VAL A 972 -25.11 22.23 -13.56
N MET A 973 -24.20 23.21 -13.51
CA MET A 973 -23.50 23.57 -12.28
C MET A 973 -24.44 24.30 -11.31
N ARG A 974 -24.24 24.15 -10.00
CA ARG A 974 -24.94 25.00 -9.02
C ARG A 974 -24.49 26.45 -9.24
N GLN A 975 -25.45 27.38 -9.26
CA GLN A 975 -25.13 28.80 -9.12
C GLN A 975 -24.80 29.01 -7.64
N ASN A 976 -23.60 29.50 -7.35
CA ASN A 976 -23.17 29.85 -5.99
C ASN A 976 -24.04 30.94 -5.39
#